data_AF-F2USV4-F1
#
_entry.id   AF-F2USV4-F1
#
_cell.length_a   1.000
_cell.length_b   1.000
_cell.length_c   1.000
_cell.angle_alpha   90.00
_cell.angle_beta   90.00
_cell.angle_gamma   90.00
#
_symmetry.space_group_name_H-M   'P 1'
#
loop_
_entity.id
_entity.type
_entity.pdbx_description
1 polymer ?
#
loop_
_entity_poly.entity_id
_entity_poly.type
_entity_poly.pdbx_seq_one_letter_code
_entity_poly.pdbx_strand_id
1 'polypeptide(L)'
;MMMRLTAVVLAAVLAVVVDASAAAASAAAAAADASDAVACKAGDLQEKTCTHSPEARIASKDGLADASACCSLCASTHGCHAWTFWTTSSATMATSSGIASNNRSNNSSSSSTDDVNDTHSADDDDTSTRTTGDAEAARPTSSTPSRSQAAIVEEKETHCNLFGKRVPGTEGECVSGGTTGGKSPWVPPPPHGPICKDCPNIIFSLTDDQDYLLGGWGDVPMRHTKRLLQNTGALLSEWRIHTAICSPSRSETVSGRYFHNIKSATAVPPPKVLPTGAGHVNGSLYTNQTAGTYLRMLRGFQTALFGKGNFNTMEGFDRWFQGSHLGYGGTWQDNESPDFKYKASDKEYATDLLLEKASEWLRRDNVTGKASNGRPFFLYFAPHCPHIPSTPSDKYADACPNVTAPRTPNFNYSTPLFHELISKQAPFVEEEARAIDALARLRCQCLLSVDDAHAQLLSVLEDLGVANNTYWFVSSDHGYNLGNHRLPSNKFLLYEHSLRIPLVVHGPGVPAGKHIPVLGTNVDYAPTWLGLADIDTPPVMDGRSLVPVLLTNASADIPGATRRHLEKHGGPSASDPAAFRNMQFTQYYNQGPWQPDDPKDGFNRTLDDYSNTYIGITVVDPALGKYKYGEYQYVCNSTQMLTKTCFDDPDWYELFDLSADPYELTNIYYHANTNASLKQEMHRRLRQYYPCQGSACP
;
A
#
# COMPACT_ATOMS: atom_id res chain seq x y z
N MET A 1 36.30 -28.54 52.84
CA MET A 1 34.82 -28.69 52.82
C MET A 1 34.18 -27.90 51.67
N MET A 2 34.60 -26.66 51.38
CA MET A 2 34.08 -25.87 50.23
C MET A 2 34.42 -26.43 48.83
N MET A 3 35.58 -27.07 48.62
CA MET A 3 35.89 -27.70 47.32
C MET A 3 35.04 -28.94 47.00
N ARG A 4 34.51 -29.65 48.02
CA ARG A 4 33.60 -30.79 47.79
C ARG A 4 32.17 -30.34 47.46
N LEU A 5 31.73 -29.20 47.98
CA LEU A 5 30.41 -28.64 47.65
C LEU A 5 30.34 -28.16 46.19
N THR A 6 31.42 -27.56 45.69
CA THR A 6 31.48 -27.02 44.32
C THR A 6 31.47 -28.16 43.27
N ALA A 7 32.13 -29.28 43.56
CA ALA A 7 32.12 -30.46 42.69
C ALA A 7 30.75 -31.17 42.65
N VAL A 8 30.01 -31.18 43.76
CA VAL A 8 28.66 -31.78 43.83
C VAL A 8 27.64 -30.90 43.09
N VAL A 9 27.76 -29.58 43.17
CA VAL A 9 26.89 -28.65 42.42
C VAL A 9 27.20 -28.70 40.92
N LEU A 10 28.47 -28.79 40.53
CA LEU A 10 28.84 -28.91 39.11
C LEU A 10 28.41 -30.26 38.50
N ALA A 11 28.47 -31.35 39.28
CA ALA A 11 27.95 -32.65 38.86
C ALA A 11 26.42 -32.67 38.75
N ALA A 12 25.70 -31.97 39.63
CA ALA A 12 24.25 -31.83 39.55
C ALA A 12 23.81 -30.97 38.35
N VAL A 13 24.55 -29.90 38.04
CA VAL A 13 24.29 -29.06 36.86
C VAL A 13 24.60 -29.81 35.56
N LEU A 14 25.70 -30.59 35.51
CA LEU A 14 25.97 -31.44 34.35
C LEU A 14 24.91 -32.53 34.16
N ALA A 15 24.41 -33.14 35.23
CA ALA A 15 23.34 -34.15 35.14
C ALA A 15 22.03 -33.56 34.58
N VAL A 16 21.66 -32.34 35.00
CA VAL A 16 20.46 -31.65 34.50
C VAL A 16 20.62 -31.23 33.03
N VAL A 17 21.82 -30.82 32.60
CA VAL A 17 22.09 -30.45 31.20
C VAL A 17 22.12 -31.69 30.28
N VAL A 18 22.65 -32.82 30.77
CA VAL A 18 22.65 -34.08 30.02
C VAL A 18 21.23 -34.64 29.89
N ASP A 19 20.39 -34.58 30.94
CA ASP A 19 18.98 -34.99 30.86
C ASP A 19 18.14 -34.08 29.95
N ALA A 20 18.38 -32.76 29.95
CA ALA A 20 17.70 -31.84 29.04
C ALA A 20 18.10 -32.07 27.57
N SER A 21 19.37 -32.43 27.31
CA SER A 21 19.85 -32.77 25.96
C SER A 21 19.31 -34.13 25.48
N ALA A 22 19.13 -35.11 26.37
CA ALA A 22 18.54 -36.40 26.07
C ALA A 22 17.02 -36.29 25.83
N ALA A 23 16.32 -35.43 26.58
CA ALA A 23 14.90 -35.13 26.37
C ALA A 23 14.66 -34.36 25.05
N ALA A 24 15.55 -33.43 24.68
CA ALA A 24 15.49 -32.73 23.40
C ALA A 24 15.81 -33.65 22.21
N ALA A 25 16.77 -34.57 22.36
CA ALA A 25 17.08 -35.58 21.34
C ALA A 25 15.96 -36.63 21.20
N SER A 26 15.30 -37.02 22.31
CA SER A 26 14.12 -37.89 22.32
C SER A 26 12.91 -37.22 21.67
N ALA A 27 12.70 -35.91 21.88
CA ALA A 27 11.63 -35.14 21.24
C ALA A 27 11.90 -34.92 19.74
N ALA A 28 13.17 -34.73 19.35
CA ALA A 28 13.56 -34.62 17.94
C ALA A 28 13.48 -35.98 17.21
N ALA A 29 13.79 -37.10 17.87
CA ALA A 29 13.62 -38.44 17.33
C ALA A 29 12.12 -38.84 17.22
N ALA A 30 11.28 -38.44 18.17
CA ALA A 30 9.83 -38.64 18.10
C ALA A 30 9.14 -37.76 17.03
N ALA A 31 9.72 -36.61 16.69
CA ALA A 31 9.25 -35.77 15.59
C ALA A 31 9.75 -36.24 14.19
N ALA A 32 10.88 -36.95 14.13
CA ALA A 32 11.44 -37.50 12.90
C ALA A 32 10.84 -38.87 12.49
N ASP A 33 10.16 -39.57 13.41
CA ASP A 33 9.47 -40.84 13.13
C ASP A 33 7.96 -40.65 12.79
N ALA A 34 7.49 -39.39 12.72
CA ALA A 34 6.13 -39.02 12.32
C ALA A 34 6.03 -38.60 10.83
N SER A 35 7.09 -38.80 10.06
CA SER A 35 7.12 -38.55 8.62
C SER A 35 7.66 -39.76 7.88
N ASP A 36 6.96 -40.90 7.93
CA ASP A 36 6.92 -41.88 6.84
C ASP A 36 5.83 -42.95 7.07
N ALA A 37 5.02 -43.16 6.03
CA ALA A 37 4.14 -44.31 5.77
C ALA A 37 3.10 -44.75 6.83
N VAL A 38 1.85 -44.27 6.69
CA VAL A 38 0.66 -45.07 7.06
C VAL A 38 -0.14 -45.40 5.80
N ALA A 39 0.11 -46.61 5.29
CA ALA A 39 -0.85 -47.32 4.45
C ALA A 39 -2.11 -47.63 5.29
N CYS A 40 -3.27 -47.18 4.84
CA CYS A 40 -4.54 -47.57 5.42
C CYS A 40 -4.77 -49.08 5.21
N LYS A 41 -4.69 -49.88 6.27
CA LYS A 41 -5.38 -51.18 6.33
C LYS A 41 -6.81 -50.94 6.80
N ALA A 42 -7.76 -51.39 6.01
CA ALA A 42 -9.18 -51.40 6.37
C ALA A 42 -9.42 -52.37 7.54
N GLY A 43 -9.98 -51.86 8.63
CA GLY A 43 -10.43 -52.64 9.78
C GLY A 43 -10.62 -51.76 11.00
N ASP A 44 -11.80 -51.83 11.60
CA ASP A 44 -12.21 -51.24 12.89
C ASP A 44 -12.61 -49.76 12.92
N LEU A 45 -13.82 -49.52 12.40
CA LEU A 45 -14.74 -48.50 12.92
C LEU A 45 -15.19 -48.91 14.33
N GLN A 46 -14.91 -48.10 15.35
CA GLN A 46 -15.77 -47.99 16.52
C GLN A 46 -15.96 -46.53 16.95
N GLU A 47 -17.21 -46.26 17.29
CA GLU A 47 -17.84 -44.99 17.61
C GLU A 47 -17.07 -44.12 18.61
N LYS A 48 -16.75 -42.88 18.21
CA LYS A 48 -16.72 -41.74 19.13
C LYS A 48 -17.42 -40.54 18.49
N THR A 49 -18.37 -40.04 19.25
CA THR A 49 -19.33 -38.98 18.97
C THR A 49 -18.69 -37.62 18.71
N CYS A 50 -19.04 -36.98 17.59
CA CYS A 50 -18.79 -35.55 17.37
C CYS A 50 -19.83 -34.72 18.14
N THR A 51 -19.40 -34.09 19.22
CA THR A 51 -20.09 -32.91 19.77
C THR A 51 -19.09 -31.75 19.80
N HIS A 52 -19.54 -30.57 19.35
CA HIS A 52 -18.85 -29.29 19.18
C HIS A 52 -18.37 -28.94 17.75
N SER A 53 -19.31 -28.42 16.95
CA SER A 53 -19.06 -27.37 15.94
C SER A 53 -20.32 -26.47 15.83
N PRO A 54 -20.19 -25.12 15.69
CA PRO A 54 -21.32 -24.19 15.60
C PRO A 54 -22.04 -24.17 14.23
N GLU A 55 -21.72 -25.08 13.31
CA GLU A 55 -22.23 -25.03 11.92
C GLU A 55 -23.57 -25.77 11.70
N ALA A 56 -24.17 -26.34 12.75
CA ALA A 56 -25.43 -27.08 12.65
C ALA A 56 -26.67 -26.28 13.12
N ARG A 57 -26.72 -24.97 12.88
CA ARG A 57 -27.92 -24.14 13.13
C ARG A 57 -28.33 -23.26 11.93
N ILE A 58 -28.21 -23.76 10.71
CA ILE A 58 -28.98 -23.22 9.57
C ILE A 58 -29.44 -24.39 8.68
N ALA A 59 -30.38 -25.19 9.19
CA ALA A 59 -31.17 -26.12 8.39
C ALA A 59 -32.39 -26.60 9.20
N SER A 60 -33.39 -25.73 9.35
CA SER A 60 -34.73 -26.20 9.74
C SER A 60 -35.81 -25.25 9.23
N LYS A 61 -35.95 -25.15 7.91
CA LYS A 61 -37.26 -25.02 7.28
C LYS A 61 -37.29 -25.98 6.10
N ASP A 62 -38.37 -26.74 6.04
CA ASP A 62 -38.69 -27.76 5.04
C ASP A 62 -38.08 -29.13 5.33
N GLY A 63 -38.80 -29.87 6.18
CA GLY A 63 -38.53 -31.27 6.42
C GLY A 63 -38.80 -32.12 5.18
N LEU A 64 -37.87 -33.00 4.87
CA LEU A 64 -38.08 -34.32 4.27
C LEU A 64 -36.80 -35.13 4.56
N ALA A 65 -36.97 -36.25 5.23
CA ALA A 65 -35.93 -37.19 5.59
C ALA A 65 -35.53 -38.03 4.37
N ASP A 66 -34.23 -38.19 4.11
CA ASP A 66 -33.69 -39.48 3.68
C ASP A 66 -32.21 -39.61 4.05
N ALA A 67 -31.85 -40.74 4.63
CA ALA A 67 -30.55 -41.02 5.23
C ALA A 67 -29.70 -41.85 4.27
N SER A 68 -28.96 -41.22 3.35
CA SER A 68 -27.96 -41.94 2.54
C SER A 68 -26.79 -41.10 1.97
N ALA A 69 -26.43 -39.96 2.57
CA ALA A 69 -25.41 -39.06 2.01
C ALA A 69 -24.21 -38.77 2.94
N CYS A 70 -23.68 -39.80 3.62
CA CYS A 70 -22.50 -39.68 4.48
C CYS A 70 -21.27 -40.50 4.04
N CYS A 71 -21.20 -40.98 2.79
CA CYS A 71 -20.03 -41.68 2.25
C CYS A 71 -19.81 -41.36 0.76
N SER A 72 -19.25 -40.19 0.43
CA SER A 72 -18.69 -39.92 -0.93
C SER A 72 -17.61 -38.81 -0.98
N LEU A 73 -17.03 -38.40 0.15
CA LEU A 73 -15.95 -37.40 0.20
C LEU A 73 -14.67 -38.04 0.75
N CYS A 74 -14.18 -39.07 0.04
CA CYS A 74 -12.84 -39.66 0.25
C CYS A 74 -12.44 -40.54 -0.96
N ALA A 75 -12.55 -40.02 -2.20
CA ALA A 75 -11.87 -40.57 -3.37
C ALA A 75 -12.07 -39.65 -4.59
N SER A 76 -11.01 -38.94 -5.00
CA SER A 76 -10.65 -38.59 -6.39
C SER A 76 -9.92 -37.24 -6.51
N THR A 77 -8.74 -37.15 -5.88
CA THR A 77 -7.59 -36.51 -6.55
C THR A 77 -6.92 -37.60 -7.40
N HIS A 78 -6.88 -37.43 -8.73
CA HIS A 78 -5.89 -37.90 -9.73
C HIS A 78 -6.59 -37.92 -11.10
N GLY A 79 -6.11 -37.10 -12.04
CA GLY A 79 -6.70 -36.96 -13.37
C GLY A 79 -6.39 -38.14 -14.30
N CYS A 80 -7.34 -38.45 -15.18
CA CYS A 80 -7.12 -39.23 -16.40
C CYS A 80 -7.99 -38.67 -17.53
N HIS A 81 -7.36 -38.42 -18.67
CA HIS A 81 -7.97 -38.00 -19.92
C HIS A 81 -8.70 -39.16 -20.63
N ALA A 82 -9.80 -38.77 -21.28
CA ALA A 82 -10.46 -39.36 -22.46
C ALA A 82 -11.05 -40.78 -22.35
N TRP A 83 -12.31 -40.94 -22.82
CA TRP A 83 -12.69 -41.80 -23.94
C TRP A 83 -14.12 -41.45 -24.40
N THR A 84 -14.28 -41.38 -25.72
CA THR A 84 -15.49 -41.14 -26.53
C THR A 84 -16.39 -42.37 -26.67
N PHE A 85 -17.72 -42.21 -26.75
CA PHE A 85 -18.62 -42.55 -27.90
C PHE A 85 -20.12 -42.55 -27.53
N TRP A 86 -20.93 -41.81 -28.33
CA TRP A 86 -22.24 -42.13 -28.97
C TRP A 86 -23.40 -42.67 -28.07
N THR A 87 -24.67 -42.25 -28.17
CA THR A 87 -25.54 -41.95 -29.33
C THR A 87 -26.87 -41.27 -28.91
N THR A 88 -27.37 -40.38 -29.79
CA THR A 88 -28.77 -40.22 -30.29
C THR A 88 -29.90 -39.84 -29.31
N SER A 89 -30.38 -38.58 -29.36
CA SER A 89 -31.58 -38.09 -30.08
C SER A 89 -32.90 -38.30 -29.31
N SER A 90 -33.80 -37.33 -29.14
CA SER A 90 -34.57 -36.72 -30.23
C SER A 90 -35.41 -35.52 -29.75
N ALA A 91 -35.43 -34.46 -30.57
CA ALA A 91 -36.62 -33.74 -31.09
C ALA A 91 -37.45 -32.86 -30.11
N THR A 92 -38.06 -31.73 -30.47
CA THR A 92 -38.42 -31.15 -31.79
C THR A 92 -38.72 -29.65 -31.64
N MET A 93 -38.54 -28.90 -32.73
CA MET A 93 -38.96 -27.50 -32.97
C MET A 93 -40.48 -27.32 -33.10
N ALA A 94 -40.96 -26.08 -32.86
CA ALA A 94 -41.79 -25.23 -33.76
C ALA A 94 -42.20 -23.95 -32.98
N THR A 95 -41.87 -22.70 -33.37
CA THR A 95 -42.44 -21.83 -34.43
C THR A 95 -43.97 -21.64 -34.31
N SER A 96 -44.63 -20.48 -34.48
CA SER A 96 -44.32 -19.14 -34.99
C SER A 96 -45.56 -18.22 -34.81
N SER A 97 -45.43 -16.96 -35.26
CA SER A 97 -46.45 -15.99 -35.77
C SER A 97 -46.80 -14.79 -34.85
N GLY A 98 -46.83 -13.53 -35.31
CA GLY A 98 -46.53 -12.94 -36.63
C GLY A 98 -46.88 -11.43 -36.74
N ILE A 99 -46.53 -10.82 -37.90
CA ILE A 99 -47.18 -9.69 -38.64
C ILE A 99 -46.93 -8.24 -38.10
N ALA A 100 -46.73 -7.15 -38.85
CA ALA A 100 -46.29 -6.80 -40.22
C ALA A 100 -46.17 -5.25 -40.39
N SER A 101 -45.38 -4.82 -41.40
CA SER A 101 -45.59 -3.68 -42.34
C SER A 101 -45.06 -2.23 -42.09
N ASN A 102 -44.27 -1.79 -43.10
CA ASN A 102 -44.18 -0.50 -43.84
C ASN A 102 -43.99 0.86 -43.12
N ASN A 103 -43.00 1.69 -43.53
CA ASN A 103 -43.12 2.66 -44.64
C ASN A 103 -41.83 3.47 -44.95
N ARG A 104 -41.79 4.04 -46.18
CA ARG A 104 -40.73 4.84 -46.85
C ARG A 104 -40.65 6.32 -46.41
N SER A 105 -39.51 6.99 -46.68
CA SER A 105 -39.37 8.27 -47.44
C SER A 105 -37.89 8.75 -47.48
N ASN A 106 -37.28 8.85 -48.67
CA ASN A 106 -36.93 10.05 -49.47
C ASN A 106 -35.83 10.96 -48.86
N ASN A 107 -34.63 11.16 -49.44
CA ASN A 107 -34.16 11.62 -50.78
C ASN A 107 -33.88 13.14 -50.85
N SER A 108 -32.93 13.51 -51.72
CA SER A 108 -32.39 14.82 -52.15
C SER A 108 -31.14 15.32 -51.38
N SER A 109 -29.98 15.71 -51.93
CA SER A 109 -29.38 15.96 -53.27
C SER A 109 -28.88 17.41 -53.37
N SER A 110 -27.65 17.57 -53.90
CA SER A 110 -27.11 18.71 -54.68
C SER A 110 -27.02 20.08 -53.98
N SER A 111 -26.09 20.99 -54.25
CA SER A 111 -25.09 21.16 -55.32
C SER A 111 -24.17 22.33 -54.94
N SER A 112 -23.00 22.32 -55.58
CA SER A 112 -22.00 23.37 -55.74
C SER A 112 -22.51 24.72 -56.29
N THR A 113 -21.71 25.77 -56.07
CA THR A 113 -21.41 26.95 -56.93
C THR A 113 -20.39 27.79 -56.13
N ASP A 114 -19.14 27.92 -56.55
CA ASP A 114 -18.56 28.72 -57.64
C ASP A 114 -18.00 30.08 -57.14
N ASP A 115 -16.70 30.22 -57.37
CA ASP A 115 -16.04 31.35 -58.02
C ASP A 115 -15.60 32.65 -57.28
N VAL A 116 -14.26 32.84 -57.31
CA VAL A 116 -13.51 33.91 -58.04
C VAL A 116 -12.89 35.08 -57.24
N ASN A 117 -11.55 35.05 -57.28
CA ASN A 117 -10.54 36.08 -57.61
C ASN A 117 -9.87 37.05 -56.62
N ASP A 118 -8.55 37.15 -56.89
CA ASP A 118 -7.65 38.31 -56.97
C ASP A 118 -7.08 38.89 -55.65
N THR A 119 -5.82 39.37 -55.52
CA THR A 119 -4.57 39.43 -56.31
C THR A 119 -3.48 40.07 -55.39
N HIS A 120 -2.21 40.07 -55.87
CA HIS A 120 -1.01 40.83 -55.44
C HIS A 120 0.01 40.10 -54.55
N SER A 121 1.17 39.63 -55.07
CA SER A 121 2.36 40.36 -55.62
C SER A 121 3.15 41.05 -54.50
N ALA A 122 4.35 40.58 -54.13
CA ALA A 122 5.69 40.94 -54.66
C ALA A 122 6.56 41.18 -53.39
N ASP A 123 7.88 41.03 -53.28
CA ASP A 123 9.00 40.62 -54.12
C ASP A 123 10.23 40.55 -53.16
N ASP A 124 11.30 39.89 -53.64
CA ASP A 124 12.73 40.19 -53.41
C ASP A 124 13.39 39.96 -52.02
N ASP A 125 14.65 39.53 -51.91
CA ASP A 125 15.60 38.88 -52.81
C ASP A 125 16.82 38.47 -51.96
N ASP A 126 17.69 37.67 -52.58
CA ASP A 126 19.15 37.68 -52.46
C ASP A 126 19.91 36.51 -51.79
N THR A 127 21.08 36.30 -52.36
CA THR A 127 21.72 35.09 -52.87
C THR A 127 22.90 34.63 -51.98
N SER A 128 23.51 33.44 -52.09
CA SER A 128 24.46 33.06 -53.15
C SER A 128 24.91 31.58 -53.10
N THR A 129 24.71 30.87 -54.22
CA THR A 129 25.63 29.98 -54.99
C THR A 129 26.73 29.17 -54.28
N ARG A 130 26.94 27.88 -54.65
CA ARG A 130 27.68 27.45 -55.87
C ARG A 130 27.84 25.91 -56.03
N THR A 131 27.50 25.41 -57.25
CA THR A 131 28.00 24.26 -58.07
C THR A 131 27.92 22.81 -57.55
N THR A 132 27.10 21.88 -58.09
CA THR A 132 27.00 21.20 -59.41
C THR A 132 27.92 19.99 -59.61
N GLY A 133 27.28 18.84 -59.92
CA GLY A 133 27.89 17.60 -60.41
C GLY A 133 26.80 16.55 -60.72
N ASP A 134 26.28 16.60 -61.94
CA ASP A 134 25.41 15.65 -62.68
C ASP A 134 26.05 14.22 -62.74
N ALA A 135 25.45 13.09 -63.12
CA ALA A 135 24.15 12.51 -63.53
C ALA A 135 24.36 10.96 -63.32
N GLU A 136 23.45 10.00 -63.40
CA GLU A 136 22.38 9.74 -64.37
C GLU A 136 21.56 8.51 -63.91
N ALA A 137 20.42 8.32 -64.57
CA ALA A 137 19.24 7.57 -64.19
C ALA A 137 19.31 6.03 -64.18
N ALA A 138 18.43 5.41 -63.37
CA ALA A 138 17.47 4.38 -63.84
C ALA A 138 16.36 4.09 -62.80
N ARG A 139 15.11 4.35 -63.19
CA ARG A 139 13.85 3.70 -62.74
C ARG A 139 13.19 3.15 -64.03
N PRO A 140 12.34 2.09 -64.04
CA PRO A 140 11.17 1.88 -63.16
C PRO A 140 11.04 0.39 -62.74
N THR A 141 10.13 -0.13 -61.90
CA THR A 141 8.67 -0.03 -61.81
C THR A 141 8.18 -0.58 -60.46
N SER A 142 6.94 -0.21 -60.15
CA SER A 142 6.01 -0.68 -59.09
C SER A 142 6.16 -2.11 -58.55
N SER A 143 6.17 -2.25 -57.23
CA SER A 143 5.23 -3.13 -56.51
C SER A 143 5.24 -2.83 -55.01
N THR A 144 4.05 -2.79 -54.43
CA THR A 144 3.73 -2.67 -53.00
C THR A 144 4.41 -3.79 -52.21
N PRO A 145 5.05 -3.53 -51.04
CA PRO A 145 5.36 -4.60 -50.10
C PRO A 145 4.25 -4.71 -49.04
N SER A 146 3.62 -5.86 -49.09
CA SER A 146 2.84 -6.50 -48.04
C SER A 146 3.49 -6.42 -46.65
N ARG A 147 2.67 -6.04 -45.68
CA ARG A 147 2.58 -6.58 -44.30
C ARG A 147 3.58 -7.72 -44.01
N SER A 148 4.74 -7.40 -43.46
CA SER A 148 5.67 -8.39 -42.91
C SER A 148 5.63 -8.36 -41.39
N GLN A 149 4.94 -9.37 -40.85
CA GLN A 149 5.17 -10.06 -39.58
C GLN A 149 5.65 -9.22 -38.39
N ALA A 150 4.69 -8.88 -37.53
CA ALA A 150 4.94 -8.73 -36.11
C ALA A 150 5.59 -10.02 -35.60
N ALA A 151 6.81 -9.90 -35.05
CA ALA A 151 7.38 -10.96 -34.24
C ALA A 151 6.49 -11.10 -33.00
N ILE A 152 5.68 -12.17 -32.98
CA ILE A 152 5.05 -12.66 -31.77
C ILE A 152 6.19 -13.08 -30.87
N VAL A 153 6.49 -12.27 -29.86
CA VAL A 153 7.26 -12.73 -28.71
C VAL A 153 6.33 -13.66 -27.96
N GLU A 154 6.54 -14.98 -28.09
CA GLU A 154 6.00 -15.94 -27.14
C GLU A 154 6.50 -15.55 -25.74
N GLU A 155 5.60 -15.06 -24.90
CA GLU A 155 5.83 -14.96 -23.46
C GLU A 155 6.12 -16.37 -22.94
N LYS A 156 7.40 -16.66 -22.67
CA LYS A 156 7.75 -17.84 -21.88
C LYS A 156 7.32 -17.58 -20.44
N GLU A 157 6.31 -18.32 -20.02
CA GLU A 157 5.83 -18.37 -18.64
C GLU A 157 7.00 -18.54 -17.67
N THR A 158 7.17 -17.58 -16.75
CA THR A 158 8.17 -17.64 -15.68
C THR A 158 7.65 -18.53 -14.54
N HIS A 159 8.34 -19.65 -14.27
CA HIS A 159 7.91 -20.67 -13.31
C HIS A 159 8.25 -20.36 -11.82
N CYS A 160 8.85 -19.20 -11.51
CA CYS A 160 9.30 -18.82 -10.16
C CYS A 160 8.97 -17.36 -9.81
N ASN A 161 8.73 -17.08 -8.52
CA ASN A 161 8.58 -15.72 -7.98
C ASN A 161 9.90 -15.14 -7.43
N LEU A 162 9.88 -13.86 -7.02
CA LEU A 162 11.00 -13.12 -6.41
C LEU A 162 11.57 -13.76 -5.12
N PHE A 163 10.86 -14.72 -4.52
CA PHE A 163 11.27 -15.45 -3.31
C PHE A 163 11.70 -16.90 -3.60
N GLY A 164 11.88 -17.26 -4.88
CA GLY A 164 12.35 -18.58 -5.29
C GLY A 164 11.33 -19.71 -5.11
N LYS A 165 10.03 -19.42 -4.97
CA LYS A 165 8.98 -20.45 -4.91
C LYS A 165 8.28 -20.62 -6.26
N ARG A 166 7.93 -21.86 -6.58
CA ARG A 166 7.18 -22.26 -7.78
C ARG A 166 5.81 -21.60 -7.82
N VAL A 167 5.40 -21.12 -9.00
CA VAL A 167 4.06 -20.57 -9.22
C VAL A 167 3.07 -21.73 -9.42
N PRO A 168 1.97 -21.83 -8.65
CA PRO A 168 0.95 -22.86 -8.83
C PRO A 168 0.37 -22.84 -10.24
N GLY A 169 0.29 -23.99 -10.91
CA GLY A 169 -0.20 -24.12 -12.29
C GLY A 169 0.87 -24.20 -13.37
N THR A 170 2.17 -24.16 -13.01
CA THR A 170 3.28 -24.30 -13.96
C THR A 170 3.93 -25.70 -13.85
N GLU A 171 4.24 -26.37 -14.97
CA GLU A 171 4.93 -27.68 -15.01
C GLU A 171 6.43 -27.54 -15.29
N GLY A 172 7.29 -28.12 -14.44
CA GLY A 172 8.76 -28.11 -14.56
C GLY A 172 9.50 -28.16 -13.21
N GLU A 173 10.74 -28.65 -13.19
CA GLU A 173 11.59 -28.64 -11.99
C GLU A 173 12.12 -27.23 -11.67
N CYS A 174 12.12 -26.88 -10.38
CA CYS A 174 12.81 -25.69 -9.87
C CYS A 174 14.32 -25.90 -9.96
N VAL A 175 14.94 -25.47 -11.07
CA VAL A 175 16.39 -25.45 -11.15
C VAL A 175 16.91 -24.23 -10.41
N SER A 176 17.32 -24.40 -9.15
CA SER A 176 18.21 -23.43 -8.51
C SER A 176 19.51 -23.44 -9.30
N GLY A 177 19.75 -22.39 -10.09
CA GLY A 177 20.90 -22.31 -10.98
C GLY A 177 22.22 -22.44 -10.21
N GLY A 178 22.78 -23.65 -10.19
CA GLY A 178 24.20 -23.86 -10.00
C GLY A 178 24.93 -23.24 -11.19
N THR A 179 25.73 -22.22 -10.91
CA THR A 179 26.84 -21.68 -11.71
C THR A 179 26.82 -22.00 -13.21
N THR A 180 26.14 -21.15 -13.99
CA THR A 180 26.65 -20.49 -15.21
C THR A 180 25.58 -19.55 -15.75
N GLY A 181 25.69 -18.25 -15.44
CA GLY A 181 24.93 -17.19 -16.12
C GLY A 181 23.47 -16.95 -15.69
N GLY A 182 23.12 -17.14 -14.41
CA GLY A 182 21.79 -16.84 -13.87
C GLY A 182 21.49 -15.33 -13.80
N LYS A 183 20.58 -14.85 -14.64
CA LYS A 183 20.04 -13.47 -14.55
C LYS A 183 19.06 -13.38 -13.39
N SER A 184 19.15 -12.28 -12.63
CA SER A 184 18.24 -11.91 -11.53
C SER A 184 16.77 -11.90 -11.99
N PRO A 185 15.80 -12.31 -11.15
CA PRO A 185 14.36 -12.16 -11.41
C PRO A 185 13.90 -10.68 -11.36
N TRP A 186 14.81 -9.74 -11.05
CA TRP A 186 14.54 -8.32 -11.14
C TRP A 186 14.46 -7.86 -12.59
N VAL A 187 13.33 -7.24 -12.95
CA VAL A 187 13.21 -6.47 -14.19
C VAL A 187 13.85 -5.11 -13.94
N PRO A 188 14.92 -4.75 -14.68
CA PRO A 188 15.53 -3.43 -14.55
C PRO A 188 14.49 -2.33 -14.78
N PRO A 189 14.60 -1.19 -14.07
CA PRO A 189 13.69 -0.09 -14.29
C PRO A 189 13.83 0.39 -15.75
N PRO A 190 12.77 0.97 -16.34
CA PRO A 190 12.83 1.54 -17.68
C PRO A 190 14.01 2.50 -17.85
N PRO A 191 14.54 2.74 -19.06
CA PRO A 191 15.62 3.71 -19.24
C PRO A 191 15.26 5.11 -18.72
N HIS A 192 16.24 5.84 -18.20
CA HIS A 192 16.03 7.24 -17.83
C HIS A 192 15.64 8.07 -19.05
N GLY A 193 14.72 9.01 -18.85
CA GLY A 193 14.45 10.07 -19.80
C GLY A 193 15.51 11.18 -19.81
N PRO A 194 15.22 12.27 -20.56
CA PRO A 194 16.02 13.49 -20.55
C PRO A 194 16.19 14.05 -19.14
N ILE A 195 17.36 14.63 -18.86
CA ILE A 195 17.66 15.25 -17.57
C ILE A 195 16.83 16.53 -17.43
N CYS A 196 15.98 16.60 -16.40
CA CYS A 196 15.31 17.84 -16.01
C CYS A 196 16.24 18.72 -15.17
N LYS A 197 16.76 19.80 -15.76
CA LYS A 197 17.77 20.67 -15.11
C LYS A 197 17.18 21.65 -14.09
N ASP A 198 15.88 21.90 -14.16
CA ASP A 198 15.16 22.86 -13.32
C ASP A 198 14.09 22.18 -12.44
N CYS A 199 14.18 20.86 -12.29
CA CYS A 199 13.39 20.10 -11.35
C CYS A 199 14.02 20.16 -9.94
N PRO A 200 13.20 20.13 -8.88
CA PRO A 200 13.69 19.89 -7.53
C PRO A 200 14.10 18.43 -7.33
N ASN A 201 14.83 18.20 -6.25
CA ASN A 201 14.92 16.88 -5.63
C ASN A 201 13.71 16.64 -4.72
N ILE A 202 13.41 15.38 -4.46
CA ILE A 202 12.27 14.97 -3.65
C ILE A 202 12.73 13.90 -2.66
N ILE A 203 12.41 14.09 -1.38
CA ILE A 203 12.55 13.08 -0.33
C ILE A 203 11.17 12.78 0.22
N PHE A 204 10.85 11.50 0.32
CA PHE A 204 9.69 11.01 1.03
C PHE A 204 10.15 10.10 2.16
N SER A 205 10.01 10.59 3.39
CA SER A 205 10.24 9.79 4.59
C SER A 205 8.93 9.19 5.08
N LEU A 206 8.89 7.86 5.23
CA LEU A 206 7.69 7.12 5.60
C LEU A 206 7.96 6.11 6.71
N THR A 207 7.54 6.44 7.93
CA THR A 207 7.52 5.50 9.05
C THR A 207 6.40 4.47 8.90
N ASP A 208 6.40 3.46 9.78
CA ASP A 208 5.45 2.35 9.78
C ASP A 208 4.73 2.29 11.13
N ASP A 209 3.40 2.34 11.12
CA ASP A 209 2.56 2.42 12.34
C ASP A 209 2.71 3.72 13.17
N GLN A 210 3.26 4.83 12.66
CA GLN A 210 3.37 6.09 13.44
C GLN A 210 2.03 6.84 13.48
N ASP A 211 1.47 6.98 14.69
CA ASP A 211 0.24 7.71 14.93
C ASP A 211 0.45 9.24 15.02
N TYR A 212 -0.59 10.00 14.68
CA TYR A 212 -0.64 11.44 14.90
C TYR A 212 -1.20 11.82 16.28
N LEU A 213 -2.15 11.05 16.80
CA LEU A 213 -3.01 11.42 17.94
C LEU A 213 -2.57 10.82 19.29
N LEU A 214 -1.71 9.79 19.28
CA LEU A 214 -1.39 8.97 20.45
C LEU A 214 0.06 9.13 20.93
N GLY A 215 0.72 10.22 20.52
CA GLY A 215 2.06 10.59 20.96
C GLY A 215 3.19 10.20 20.00
N GLY A 216 2.92 9.43 18.94
CA GLY A 216 3.91 9.08 17.93
C GLY A 216 4.52 10.30 17.23
N TRP A 217 3.70 11.31 16.91
CA TRP A 217 4.15 12.62 16.40
C TRP A 217 4.37 13.68 17.50
N GLY A 218 4.63 13.25 18.73
CA GLY A 218 4.85 14.12 19.90
C GLY A 218 6.21 14.83 19.89
N ASP A 219 6.36 15.84 20.74
CA ASP A 219 7.63 16.62 20.86
C ASP A 219 8.77 15.83 21.51
N VAL A 220 8.46 14.71 22.16
CA VAL A 220 9.47 13.83 22.76
C VAL A 220 10.15 12.98 21.67
N PRO A 221 9.44 12.14 20.90
CA PRO A 221 10.08 11.30 19.90
C PRO A 221 10.53 12.04 18.63
N MET A 222 9.89 13.17 18.27
CA MET A 222 10.10 13.83 16.96
C MET A 222 10.61 15.28 17.06
N ARG A 223 11.40 15.59 18.10
CA ARG A 223 11.84 16.95 18.42
C ARG A 223 12.62 17.60 17.28
N HIS A 224 13.60 16.89 16.72
CA HIS A 224 14.47 17.41 15.68
C HIS A 224 13.70 17.61 14.38
N THR A 225 12.92 16.61 13.96
CA THR A 225 12.07 16.62 12.77
C THR A 225 11.10 17.79 12.81
N LYS A 226 10.41 18.00 13.94
CA LYS A 226 9.51 19.15 14.11
C LYS A 226 10.27 20.48 14.02
N ARG A 227 11.40 20.60 14.70
CA ARG A 227 12.20 21.83 14.67
C ARG A 227 12.77 22.14 13.28
N LEU A 228 13.30 21.14 12.59
CA LEU A 228 14.10 21.27 11.38
C LEU A 228 13.27 21.23 10.09
N LEU A 229 12.11 20.57 10.10
CA LEU A 229 11.26 20.39 8.92
C LEU A 229 9.85 20.97 9.12
N GLN A 230 9.21 20.76 10.28
CA GLN A 230 7.84 21.28 10.49
C GLN A 230 7.82 22.80 10.70
N ASN A 231 8.69 23.32 11.57
CA ASN A 231 8.71 24.74 11.91
C ASN A 231 9.25 25.63 10.78
N THR A 232 10.04 25.04 9.88
CA THR A 232 10.62 25.69 8.70
C THR A 232 9.83 25.37 7.42
N GLY A 233 8.93 24.38 7.47
CA GLY A 233 7.98 24.01 6.42
C GLY A 233 6.54 24.15 6.90
N ALA A 234 5.65 23.26 6.48
CA ALA A 234 4.24 23.27 6.86
C ALA A 234 3.76 21.90 7.36
N LEU A 235 2.83 21.91 8.31
CA LEU A 235 2.08 20.74 8.77
C LEU A 235 0.72 20.69 8.09
N LEU A 236 0.41 19.61 7.38
CA LEU A 236 -0.92 19.36 6.83
C LEU A 236 -1.72 18.62 7.90
N SER A 237 -2.51 19.37 8.66
CA SER A 237 -3.10 18.86 9.91
C SER A 237 -4.25 17.88 9.69
N GLU A 238 -4.91 17.89 8.52
CA GLU A 238 -6.04 17.02 8.19
C GLU A 238 -5.67 15.93 7.16
N TRP A 239 -4.45 15.39 7.28
CA TRP A 239 -3.94 14.31 6.43
C TRP A 239 -4.43 12.93 6.89
N ARG A 240 -4.98 12.14 5.95
CA ARG A 240 -5.56 10.81 6.24
C ARG A 240 -5.19 9.77 5.19
N ILE A 241 -5.25 8.50 5.55
CA ILE A 241 -5.05 7.38 4.63
C ILE A 241 -6.38 6.72 4.25
N HIS A 242 -6.41 6.04 3.11
CA HIS A 242 -7.61 5.30 2.67
C HIS A 242 -7.70 3.90 3.29
N THR A 243 -6.56 3.24 3.53
CA THR A 243 -6.53 1.83 3.95
C THR A 243 -5.53 1.64 5.10
N ALA A 244 -6.01 1.29 6.30
CA ALA A 244 -5.21 1.21 7.53
C ALA A 244 -4.37 -0.08 7.67
N ILE A 245 -3.58 -0.40 6.64
CA ILE A 245 -2.64 -1.52 6.59
C ILE A 245 -1.48 -1.22 5.62
N CYS A 246 -0.27 -1.63 5.99
CA CYS A 246 0.98 -1.25 5.33
C CYS A 246 0.97 -1.41 3.81
N SER A 247 0.72 -2.63 3.30
CA SER A 247 0.89 -2.92 1.88
C SER A 247 -0.10 -2.17 0.97
N PRO A 248 -1.42 -2.18 1.25
CA PRO A 248 -2.37 -1.31 0.57
C PRO A 248 -1.99 0.17 0.65
N SER A 249 -1.76 0.73 1.84
CA SER A 249 -1.47 2.17 1.96
C SER A 249 -0.21 2.60 1.20
N ARG A 250 0.87 1.81 1.27
CA ARG A 250 2.11 2.09 0.54
C ARG A 250 1.92 1.94 -0.98
N SER A 251 1.07 1.02 -1.42
CA SER A 251 0.73 0.85 -2.84
C SER A 251 -0.14 2.00 -3.36
N GLU A 252 -1.11 2.46 -2.57
CA GLU A 252 -1.90 3.67 -2.85
C GLU A 252 -0.98 4.89 -2.98
N THR A 253 0.01 4.99 -2.09
CA THR A 253 1.00 6.09 -2.06
C THR A 253 1.84 6.18 -3.35
N VAL A 254 2.44 5.06 -3.80
CA VAL A 254 3.34 5.09 -4.96
C VAL A 254 2.61 5.08 -6.30
N SER A 255 1.39 4.55 -6.35
CA SER A 255 0.58 4.49 -7.56
C SER A 255 -0.38 5.68 -7.72
N GLY A 256 -0.71 6.38 -6.64
CA GLY A 256 -1.73 7.42 -6.62
C GLY A 256 -3.14 6.88 -6.83
N ARG A 257 -3.39 5.60 -6.55
CA ARG A 257 -4.66 4.90 -6.84
C ARG A 257 -5.25 4.28 -5.58
N TYR A 258 -6.55 4.41 -5.37
CA TYR A 258 -7.30 3.78 -4.30
C TYR A 258 -7.14 2.25 -4.34
N PHE A 259 -7.15 1.64 -3.15
CA PHE A 259 -6.95 0.19 -3.02
C PHE A 259 -7.93 -0.65 -3.86
N HIS A 260 -9.23 -0.32 -3.95
CA HIS A 260 -10.16 -1.04 -4.83
C HIS A 260 -9.79 -1.04 -6.33
N ASN A 261 -8.91 -0.12 -6.79
CA ASN A 261 -8.42 -0.06 -8.17
C ASN A 261 -7.08 -0.79 -8.37
N ILE A 262 -6.45 -1.28 -7.29
CA ILE A 262 -5.17 -2.00 -7.30
C ILE A 262 -5.17 -3.29 -6.45
N LYS A 263 -6.34 -3.71 -5.94
CA LYS A 263 -6.50 -4.94 -5.17
C LYS A 263 -6.65 -6.18 -6.06
N SER A 264 -6.37 -7.34 -5.50
CA SER A 264 -6.69 -8.65 -6.08
C SER A 264 -8.19 -8.86 -6.15
N ALA A 265 -8.60 -9.61 -7.17
CA ALA A 265 -9.97 -10.06 -7.39
C ALA A 265 -10.32 -11.35 -6.62
N THR A 266 -9.32 -12.06 -6.09
CA THR A 266 -9.52 -13.29 -5.32
C THR A 266 -10.21 -12.98 -3.99
N ALA A 267 -11.22 -13.78 -3.60
CA ALA A 267 -12.02 -13.63 -2.37
C ALA A 267 -11.21 -13.28 -1.12
N VAL A 268 -11.89 -12.69 -0.14
CA VAL A 268 -11.33 -12.29 1.15
C VAL A 268 -11.69 -13.31 2.25
N PRO A 269 -10.76 -13.71 3.12
CA PRO A 269 -9.32 -13.62 2.90
C PRO A 269 -8.92 -14.60 1.80
N PRO A 270 -8.05 -14.22 0.86
CA PRO A 270 -7.43 -15.20 0.00
C PRO A 270 -6.55 -16.07 0.90
N PRO A 271 -6.38 -17.35 0.58
CA PRO A 271 -5.33 -18.13 1.25
C PRO A 271 -4.00 -17.38 1.02
N LYS A 272 -3.03 -17.48 1.97
CA LYS A 272 -1.68 -16.85 1.97
C LYS A 272 -0.79 -17.23 0.74
N VAL A 273 -1.39 -17.48 -0.41
CA VAL A 273 -0.90 -18.29 -1.53
C VAL A 273 -0.42 -17.44 -2.70
N LEU A 274 -0.63 -16.12 -2.70
CA LEU A 274 -0.07 -15.25 -3.73
C LEU A 274 1.20 -14.54 -3.23
N PRO A 275 2.39 -14.87 -3.77
CA PRO A 275 3.67 -14.22 -3.45
C PRO A 275 3.72 -12.73 -3.79
N THR A 276 2.73 -12.24 -4.54
CA THR A 276 2.53 -10.86 -4.97
C THR A 276 1.39 -10.16 -4.23
N GLY A 277 0.84 -10.77 -3.16
CA GLY A 277 -0.47 -10.43 -2.58
C GLY A 277 -0.45 -9.97 -1.12
N ALA A 278 0.60 -9.28 -0.67
CA ALA A 278 0.61 -8.74 0.69
C ALA A 278 -0.56 -7.75 0.88
N GLY A 279 -1.46 -8.04 1.84
CA GLY A 279 -2.64 -7.22 2.10
C GLY A 279 -3.62 -7.12 0.93
N HIS A 280 -3.76 -8.18 0.12
CA HIS A 280 -4.60 -8.25 -1.10
C HIS A 280 -4.25 -7.28 -2.23
N VAL A 281 -3.08 -6.67 -2.26
CA VAL A 281 -2.65 -5.82 -3.39
C VAL A 281 -2.28 -6.69 -4.60
N ASN A 282 -2.60 -6.24 -5.82
CA ASN A 282 -2.11 -6.82 -7.07
C ASN A 282 -1.14 -5.85 -7.77
N GLY A 283 0.17 -6.12 -7.63
CA GLY A 283 1.24 -5.32 -8.23
C GLY A 283 1.09 -5.07 -9.73
N SER A 284 0.65 -6.09 -10.47
CA SER A 284 0.51 -6.06 -11.93
C SER A 284 -0.47 -4.99 -12.43
N LEU A 285 -1.37 -4.51 -11.58
CA LEU A 285 -2.33 -3.47 -11.94
C LEU A 285 -1.72 -2.07 -12.03
N TYR A 286 -0.52 -1.87 -11.48
CA TYR A 286 0.17 -0.57 -11.45
C TYR A 286 1.69 -0.68 -11.71
N THR A 287 2.17 -1.86 -12.12
CA THR A 287 3.49 -2.08 -12.72
C THR A 287 3.77 -1.03 -13.81
N ASN A 288 4.97 -0.45 -13.81
CA ASN A 288 5.38 0.70 -14.63
C ASN A 288 4.51 1.98 -14.54
N GLN A 289 3.58 2.07 -13.58
CA GLN A 289 2.68 3.22 -13.41
C GLN A 289 2.81 3.83 -12.01
N THR A 290 4.03 3.79 -11.44
CA THR A 290 4.35 4.42 -10.17
C THR A 290 4.96 5.81 -10.38
N ALA A 291 4.88 6.68 -9.36
CA ALA A 291 5.52 7.99 -9.40
C ALA A 291 7.02 7.89 -9.69
N GLY A 292 7.73 6.93 -9.09
CA GLY A 292 9.15 6.68 -9.35
C GLY A 292 9.43 6.36 -10.82
N THR A 293 8.61 5.51 -11.43
CA THR A 293 8.70 5.18 -12.87
C THR A 293 8.51 6.43 -13.74
N TYR A 294 7.48 7.24 -13.48
CA TYR A 294 7.21 8.44 -14.26
C TYR A 294 8.30 9.52 -14.11
N LEU A 295 8.75 9.80 -12.88
CA LEU A 295 9.84 10.74 -12.60
C LEU A 295 11.12 10.36 -13.36
N ARG A 296 11.45 9.06 -13.34
CA ARG A 296 12.58 8.49 -14.04
C ARG A 296 12.45 8.61 -15.57
N MET A 297 11.35 8.13 -16.13
CA MET A 297 11.15 8.04 -17.58
C MET A 297 10.95 9.40 -18.24
N LEU A 298 10.28 10.34 -17.56
CA LEU A 298 9.86 11.60 -18.17
C LEU A 298 10.76 12.78 -17.79
N ARG A 299 11.46 12.71 -16.65
CA ARG A 299 12.29 13.80 -16.13
C ARG A 299 13.69 13.35 -15.70
N GLY A 300 14.04 12.09 -15.98
CA GLY A 300 15.39 11.59 -15.84
C GLY A 300 15.86 11.50 -14.39
N PHE A 301 14.95 11.40 -13.41
CA PHE A 301 15.31 11.31 -12.00
C PHE A 301 16.16 10.08 -11.69
N GLN A 302 17.11 10.23 -10.77
CA GLN A 302 17.66 9.12 -9.99
C GLN A 302 16.67 8.74 -8.90
N THR A 303 16.43 7.46 -8.69
CA THR A 303 15.34 6.98 -7.82
C THR A 303 15.87 5.94 -6.85
N ALA A 304 15.62 6.11 -5.56
CA ALA A 304 16.05 5.12 -4.57
C ALA A 304 15.04 4.84 -3.47
N LEU A 305 15.07 3.62 -2.97
CA LEU A 305 14.33 3.18 -1.80
C LEU A 305 15.28 2.61 -0.75
N PHE A 306 15.18 3.09 0.49
CA PHE A 306 15.89 2.55 1.64
C PHE A 306 14.90 2.25 2.75
N GLY A 307 14.63 0.97 3.02
CA GLY A 307 13.76 0.53 4.11
C GLY A 307 12.56 -0.29 3.66
N LYS A 308 11.39 -0.07 4.27
CA LYS A 308 10.18 -0.85 4.02
C LYS A 308 9.46 -0.41 2.74
N GLY A 309 9.58 -1.21 1.67
CA GLY A 309 8.77 -1.04 0.45
C GLY A 309 7.34 -1.54 0.64
N ASN A 310 7.17 -2.85 0.91
CA ASN A 310 5.87 -3.51 1.10
C ASN A 310 4.81 -3.30 -0.02
N PHE A 311 5.23 -2.79 -1.18
CA PHE A 311 4.50 -2.81 -2.44
C PHE A 311 5.20 -3.76 -3.42
N ASN A 312 4.46 -4.31 -4.37
CA ASN A 312 4.89 -5.51 -5.12
C ASN A 312 5.70 -5.21 -6.41
N THR A 313 6.30 -4.03 -6.55
CA THR A 313 7.11 -3.65 -7.73
C THR A 313 8.30 -2.77 -7.35
N MET A 314 9.45 -2.98 -7.99
CA MET A 314 10.68 -2.20 -7.80
C MET A 314 11.14 -1.48 -9.09
N GLU A 315 10.33 -1.51 -10.15
CA GLU A 315 10.66 -0.97 -11.48
C GLU A 315 10.80 0.58 -11.51
N GLY A 316 10.43 1.25 -10.42
CA GLY A 316 10.57 2.69 -10.25
C GLY A 316 11.86 3.13 -9.56
N PHE A 317 12.78 2.22 -9.24
CA PHE A 317 13.97 2.50 -8.42
C PHE A 317 15.27 2.01 -9.05
N ASP A 318 16.25 2.91 -9.17
CA ASP A 318 17.66 2.61 -9.52
C ASP A 318 18.35 1.82 -8.43
N ARG A 319 18.11 2.22 -7.18
CA ARG A 319 18.71 1.66 -5.99
C ARG A 319 17.61 1.26 -5.02
N TRP A 320 17.67 0.03 -4.52
CA TRP A 320 16.82 -0.36 -3.40
C TRP A 320 17.58 -1.23 -2.40
N PHE A 321 17.52 -0.83 -1.14
CA PHE A 321 17.98 -1.58 0.01
C PHE A 321 16.78 -1.71 0.95
N GLN A 322 16.21 -2.91 1.05
CA GLN A 322 14.95 -3.12 1.75
C GLN A 322 14.98 -4.36 2.63
N GLY A 323 14.08 -4.41 3.60
CA GLY A 323 13.93 -5.55 4.48
C GLY A 323 12.66 -5.43 5.28
N SER A 324 12.28 -6.51 5.96
CA SER A 324 11.25 -6.51 7.00
C SER A 324 11.86 -6.67 8.40
N HIS A 325 13.19 -6.61 8.51
CA HIS A 325 13.90 -6.80 9.76
C HIS A 325 13.75 -5.58 10.67
N LEU A 326 13.59 -5.82 11.96
CA LEU A 326 13.33 -4.81 12.99
C LEU A 326 14.42 -4.91 14.06
N GLY A 327 14.97 -3.78 14.50
CA GLY A 327 16.06 -3.75 15.48
C GLY A 327 17.43 -4.04 14.85
N TYR A 328 18.17 -5.01 15.38
CA TYR A 328 19.58 -5.26 15.05
C TYR A 328 19.80 -6.45 14.13
N GLY A 329 20.73 -6.32 13.18
CA GLY A 329 21.16 -7.40 12.29
C GLY A 329 20.14 -7.74 11.19
N GLY A 330 20.02 -9.03 10.88
CA GLY A 330 19.10 -9.54 9.88
C GLY A 330 19.66 -9.62 8.45
N THR A 331 18.87 -10.18 7.54
CA THR A 331 19.19 -10.25 6.11
C THR A 331 18.30 -9.29 5.35
N TRP A 332 18.95 -8.37 4.64
CA TRP A 332 18.33 -7.34 3.83
C TRP A 332 18.42 -7.72 2.37
N GLN A 333 17.45 -7.29 1.58
CA GLN A 333 17.52 -7.37 0.13
C GLN A 333 18.21 -6.12 -0.39
N ASP A 334 19.25 -6.32 -1.20
CA ASP A 334 20.08 -5.24 -1.70
C ASP A 334 20.38 -5.44 -3.19
N ASN A 335 19.89 -4.55 -4.05
CA ASN A 335 20.08 -4.68 -5.50
C ASN A 335 21.50 -4.43 -6.02
N GLU A 336 22.43 -4.02 -5.16
CA GLU A 336 23.84 -3.86 -5.51
C GLU A 336 24.72 -4.98 -4.95
N SER A 337 24.17 -5.85 -4.09
CA SER A 337 24.89 -7.02 -3.61
C SER A 337 24.95 -8.13 -4.68
N PRO A 338 26.05 -8.90 -4.76
CA PRO A 338 26.22 -9.96 -5.76
C PRO A 338 25.10 -11.01 -5.84
N ASP A 339 24.42 -11.28 -4.73
CA ASP A 339 23.33 -12.25 -4.58
C ASP A 339 22.00 -11.61 -4.16
N PHE A 340 21.88 -10.30 -4.34
CA PHE A 340 20.75 -9.49 -3.88
C PHE A 340 20.54 -9.48 -2.36
N LYS A 341 21.54 -9.88 -1.56
CA LYS A 341 21.43 -9.95 -0.11
C LYS A 341 22.55 -9.18 0.59
N TYR A 342 22.19 -8.57 1.71
CA TYR A 342 23.14 -7.99 2.65
C TYR A 342 22.87 -8.58 4.04
N LYS A 343 23.90 -9.19 4.65
CA LYS A 343 23.79 -9.74 6.00
C LYS A 343 24.35 -8.73 6.99
N ALA A 344 23.45 -8.03 7.68
CA ALA A 344 23.83 -7.11 8.74
C ALA A 344 24.31 -7.90 9.97
N SER A 345 25.34 -7.38 10.62
CA SER A 345 25.86 -7.85 11.90
C SER A 345 24.90 -7.50 13.04
N ASP A 346 25.02 -8.22 14.16
CA ASP A 346 24.18 -7.99 15.35
C ASP A 346 24.42 -6.63 16.04
N LYS A 347 25.32 -5.80 15.49
CA LYS A 347 25.59 -4.43 15.96
C LYS A 347 24.99 -3.35 15.06
N GLU A 348 24.58 -3.70 13.85
CA GLU A 348 23.96 -2.77 12.91
C GLU A 348 22.48 -2.63 13.23
N TYR A 349 22.09 -1.46 13.72
CA TYR A 349 20.70 -1.11 13.97
C TYR A 349 20.02 -0.69 12.65
N ALA A 350 18.80 -1.19 12.42
CA ALA A 350 18.07 -1.04 11.16
C ALA A 350 17.99 0.42 10.67
N THR A 351 17.52 1.34 11.52
CA THR A 351 17.36 2.75 11.12
C THR A 351 18.69 3.43 10.77
N ASP A 352 19.76 3.09 11.51
CA ASP A 352 21.10 3.65 11.29
C ASP A 352 21.71 3.10 9.99
N LEU A 353 21.52 1.80 9.73
CA LEU A 353 21.95 1.16 8.49
C LEU A 353 21.23 1.75 7.27
N LEU A 354 19.92 2.01 7.37
CA LEU A 354 19.17 2.68 6.31
C LEU A 354 19.68 4.10 6.05
N LEU A 355 19.96 4.86 7.13
CA LEU A 355 20.54 6.20 7.04
C LEU A 355 21.90 6.17 6.36
N GLU A 356 22.77 5.23 6.73
CA GLU A 356 24.09 5.04 6.12
C GLU A 356 23.95 4.78 4.61
N LYS A 357 23.15 3.79 4.22
CA LYS A 357 22.98 3.42 2.80
C LYS A 357 22.38 4.54 1.96
N ALA A 358 21.40 5.27 2.49
CA ALA A 358 20.83 6.45 1.84
C ALA A 358 21.87 7.57 1.69
N SER A 359 22.66 7.81 2.74
CA SER A 359 23.72 8.80 2.79
C SER A 359 24.88 8.50 1.82
N GLU A 360 25.26 7.24 1.68
CA GLU A 360 26.25 6.76 0.71
C GLU A 360 25.76 6.97 -0.73
N TRP A 361 24.50 6.64 -1.00
CA TRP A 361 23.90 6.81 -2.31
C TRP A 361 23.77 8.28 -2.71
N LEU A 362 23.31 9.14 -1.80
CA LEU A 362 23.21 10.58 -2.04
C LEU A 362 24.56 11.19 -2.42
N ARG A 363 25.67 10.74 -1.84
CA ARG A 363 27.01 11.29 -2.12
C ARG A 363 27.62 10.85 -3.46
N ARG A 364 26.93 10.05 -4.26
CA ARG A 364 27.43 9.63 -5.58
C ARG A 364 27.32 10.76 -6.58
N ASP A 365 28.35 10.91 -7.42
CA ASP A 365 28.45 11.98 -8.43
C ASP A 365 27.27 12.01 -9.41
N ASN A 366 26.67 10.86 -9.72
CA ASN A 366 25.53 10.75 -10.63
C ASN A 366 24.17 11.04 -9.96
N VAL A 367 24.12 11.19 -8.63
CA VAL A 367 22.90 11.46 -7.85
C VAL A 367 22.84 12.94 -7.43
N THR A 368 23.90 13.49 -6.83
CA THR A 368 23.91 14.88 -6.33
C THR A 368 25.11 15.71 -6.83
N GLY A 369 25.66 15.38 -7.99
CA GLY A 369 26.86 16.03 -8.48
C GLY A 369 26.59 17.36 -9.20
N LYS A 370 27.37 18.37 -8.80
CA LYS A 370 27.72 19.61 -9.55
C LYS A 370 28.32 19.36 -10.96
N ALA A 371 28.20 18.14 -11.50
CA ALA A 371 28.64 17.76 -12.83
C ALA A 371 27.62 18.24 -13.89
N SER A 372 28.07 18.45 -15.12
CA SER A 372 27.22 18.81 -16.27
C SER A 372 26.08 17.79 -16.55
N ASN A 373 26.16 16.60 -15.95
CA ASN A 373 25.24 15.47 -16.12
C ASN A 373 24.49 15.07 -14.83
N GLY A 374 24.54 15.90 -13.77
CA GLY A 374 23.79 15.64 -12.52
C GLY A 374 22.27 15.57 -12.79
N ARG A 375 21.58 14.65 -12.11
CA ARG A 375 20.13 14.41 -12.25
C ARG A 375 19.42 14.82 -10.96
N PRO A 376 18.16 15.28 -11.01
CA PRO A 376 17.34 15.37 -9.81
C PRO A 376 17.14 13.98 -9.21
N PHE A 377 16.92 13.89 -7.91
CA PHE A 377 16.69 12.61 -7.24
C PHE A 377 15.32 12.51 -6.56
N PHE A 378 14.82 11.29 -6.45
CA PHE A 378 13.68 10.89 -5.63
C PHE A 378 14.15 9.82 -4.63
N LEU A 379 14.13 10.16 -3.34
CA LEU A 379 14.53 9.28 -2.25
C LEU A 379 13.30 8.87 -1.43
N TYR A 380 12.96 7.59 -1.45
CA TYR A 380 11.99 6.96 -0.57
C TYR A 380 12.72 6.37 0.65
N PHE A 381 12.73 7.11 1.76
CA PHE A 381 13.38 6.70 3.01
C PHE A 381 12.33 6.15 3.97
N ALA A 382 12.37 4.86 4.31
CA ALA A 382 11.25 4.18 4.95
C ALA A 382 11.68 3.35 6.17
N PRO A 383 12.09 4.01 7.27
CA PRO A 383 12.41 3.30 8.51
C PRO A 383 11.17 2.60 9.08
N HIS A 384 11.38 1.44 9.69
CA HIS A 384 10.29 0.62 10.23
C HIS A 384 9.75 1.08 11.58
N CYS A 385 10.51 1.86 12.35
CA CYS A 385 9.98 2.39 13.60
C CYS A 385 8.74 3.26 13.32
N PRO A 386 7.69 3.22 14.16
CA PRO A 386 7.57 2.48 15.42
C PRO A 386 6.85 1.11 15.33
N HIS A 387 6.82 0.43 14.17
CA HIS A 387 6.17 -0.88 14.04
C HIS A 387 6.64 -1.88 15.10
N ILE A 388 5.71 -2.69 15.63
CA ILE A 388 6.02 -3.72 16.63
C ILE A 388 7.05 -4.73 16.10
N PRO A 389 8.02 -5.19 16.93
CA PRO A 389 8.09 -5.04 18.39
C PRO A 389 8.68 -3.69 18.87
N SER A 390 8.86 -2.71 17.99
CA SER A 390 9.32 -1.35 18.33
C SER A 390 10.67 -1.34 19.05
N THR A 391 11.56 -2.29 18.72
CA THR A 391 12.87 -2.46 19.37
C THR A 391 13.70 -1.17 19.26
N PRO A 392 14.04 -0.52 20.38
CA PRO A 392 14.86 0.68 20.35
C PRO A 392 16.34 0.35 20.06
N SER A 393 17.07 1.35 19.58
CA SER A 393 18.54 1.29 19.60
C SER A 393 19.02 1.34 21.06
N ASP A 394 20.14 0.70 21.36
CA ASP A 394 20.79 0.68 22.67
C ASP A 394 20.99 2.09 23.24
N LYS A 395 21.24 3.08 22.37
CA LYS A 395 21.34 4.51 22.72
C LYS A 395 20.09 5.04 23.44
N TYR A 396 18.92 4.47 23.14
CA TYR A 396 17.61 4.94 23.58
C TYR A 396 16.88 3.95 24.50
N ALA A 397 17.54 2.87 24.94
CA ALA A 397 16.94 1.84 25.78
C ALA A 397 16.27 2.39 27.06
N ASP A 398 16.87 3.43 27.67
CA ASP A 398 16.37 4.08 28.88
C ASP A 398 15.64 5.42 28.63
N ALA A 399 15.39 5.78 27.36
CA ALA A 399 14.70 7.02 27.01
C ALA A 399 13.18 6.94 27.25
N CYS A 400 12.49 8.09 27.16
CA CYS A 400 11.03 8.18 27.32
C CYS A 400 10.47 7.59 28.64
N PRO A 401 11.11 7.74 29.82
CA PRO A 401 10.72 7.01 31.05
C PRO A 401 9.28 7.28 31.50
N ASN A 402 8.79 8.50 31.24
CA ASN A 402 7.45 8.95 31.65
C ASN A 402 6.40 8.84 30.53
N VAL A 403 6.75 8.29 29.37
CA VAL A 403 5.77 8.09 28.29
C VAL A 403 4.88 6.90 28.63
N THR A 404 3.57 7.13 28.52
CA THR A 404 2.49 6.15 28.66
C THR A 404 1.52 6.33 27.50
N ALA A 405 0.67 5.34 27.23
CA ALA A 405 -0.34 5.51 26.20
C ALA A 405 -1.36 6.58 26.64
N PRO A 406 -1.73 7.53 25.77
CA PRO A 406 -2.71 8.55 26.12
C PRO A 406 -4.04 7.94 26.56
N ARG A 407 -4.50 8.35 27.74
CA ARG A 407 -5.81 7.96 28.29
C ARG A 407 -6.92 8.86 27.73
N THR A 408 -7.08 8.86 26.40
CA THR A 408 -8.16 9.58 25.73
C THR A 408 -9.53 9.02 26.12
N PRO A 409 -10.65 9.74 25.93
CA PRO A 409 -11.97 9.26 26.30
C PRO A 409 -12.36 7.90 25.70
N ASN A 410 -11.84 7.56 24.51
CA ASN A 410 -12.05 6.25 23.89
C ASN A 410 -11.06 5.17 24.34
N PHE A 411 -10.14 5.45 25.26
CA PHE A 411 -9.27 4.44 25.86
C PHE A 411 -10.10 3.47 26.72
N ASN A 412 -9.94 2.16 26.49
CA ASN A 412 -10.69 1.11 27.19
C ASN A 412 -12.23 1.25 27.11
N TYR A 413 -12.73 2.00 26.13
CA TYR A 413 -14.15 2.29 25.96
C TYR A 413 -14.79 1.39 24.91
N SER A 414 -16.03 0.96 25.13
CA SER A 414 -16.83 0.25 24.12
C SER A 414 -18.31 0.29 24.51
N THR A 415 -19.20 0.18 23.52
CA THR A 415 -20.66 0.18 23.67
C THR A 415 -21.29 -0.87 22.74
N PRO A 416 -22.47 -1.43 23.07
CA PRO A 416 -23.19 -2.34 22.18
C PRO A 416 -23.57 -1.75 20.81
N LEU A 417 -23.52 -0.42 20.66
CA LEU A 417 -23.77 0.26 19.37
C LEU A 417 -22.54 0.31 18.45
N PHE A 418 -21.40 -0.22 18.87
CA PHE A 418 -20.24 -0.37 17.99
C PHE A 418 -20.28 -1.68 17.22
N HIS A 419 -19.57 -1.70 16.10
CA HIS A 419 -19.30 -2.90 15.33
C HIS A 419 -18.79 -4.04 16.21
N GLU A 420 -19.12 -5.30 15.86
CA GLU A 420 -18.94 -6.45 16.74
C GLU A 420 -17.49 -6.71 17.15
N LEU A 421 -16.52 -6.39 16.28
CA LEU A 421 -15.09 -6.45 16.59
C LEU A 421 -14.72 -5.62 17.84
N ILE A 422 -15.48 -4.53 18.09
CA ILE A 422 -15.26 -3.60 19.21
C ILE A 422 -16.22 -3.89 20.37
N SER A 423 -17.51 -4.08 20.09
CA SER A 423 -18.52 -4.24 21.13
C SER A 423 -18.36 -5.53 21.94
N LYS A 424 -17.72 -6.56 21.36
CA LYS A 424 -17.41 -7.82 22.04
C LYS A 424 -16.10 -7.81 22.84
N GLN A 425 -15.30 -6.74 22.77
CA GLN A 425 -14.04 -6.66 23.51
C GLN A 425 -14.30 -6.50 25.01
N ALA A 426 -13.67 -7.36 25.82
CA ALA A 426 -13.66 -7.24 27.26
C ALA A 426 -12.92 -5.95 27.69
N PRO A 427 -13.34 -5.26 28.77
CA PRO A 427 -12.53 -4.20 29.35
C PRO A 427 -11.11 -4.70 29.66
N PHE A 428 -10.11 -3.82 29.54
CA PHE A 428 -8.74 -4.15 29.92
C PHE A 428 -8.61 -4.37 31.42
N VAL A 429 -7.81 -5.38 31.78
CA VAL A 429 -7.27 -5.49 33.13
C VAL A 429 -6.03 -4.60 33.27
N GLU A 430 -5.63 -4.33 34.52
CA GLU A 430 -4.49 -3.47 34.83
C GLU A 430 -3.18 -3.93 34.17
N GLU A 431 -2.97 -5.24 34.05
CA GLU A 431 -1.79 -5.81 33.38
C GLU A 431 -1.74 -5.45 31.89
N GLU A 432 -2.89 -5.53 31.19
CA GLU A 432 -2.99 -5.13 29.79
C GLU A 432 -2.75 -3.62 29.64
N ALA A 433 -3.31 -2.79 30.53
CA ALA A 433 -3.08 -1.35 30.52
C ALA A 433 -1.58 -1.00 30.70
N ARG A 434 -0.87 -1.72 31.59
CA ARG A 434 0.58 -1.56 31.76
C ARG A 434 1.38 -2.03 30.54
N ALA A 435 0.96 -3.11 29.89
CA ALA A 435 1.60 -3.58 28.65
C ALA A 435 1.44 -2.57 27.52
N ILE A 436 0.26 -1.93 27.39
CA ILE A 436 0.01 -0.86 26.43
C ILE A 436 0.92 0.36 26.72
N ASP A 437 1.12 0.72 28.00
CA ASP A 437 2.05 1.81 28.37
C ASP A 437 3.51 1.47 28.06
N ALA A 438 3.92 0.21 28.28
CA ALA A 438 5.24 -0.26 27.92
C ALA A 438 5.46 -0.20 26.40
N LEU A 439 4.46 -0.58 25.60
CA LEU A 439 4.51 -0.44 24.15
C LEU A 439 4.61 1.03 23.72
N ALA A 440 3.82 1.94 24.31
CA ALA A 440 3.92 3.37 24.03
C ALA A 440 5.34 3.92 24.29
N ARG A 441 6.00 3.45 25.36
CA ARG A 441 7.40 3.79 25.65
C ARG A 441 8.36 3.25 24.60
N LEU A 442 8.28 1.97 24.24
CA LEU A 442 9.12 1.36 23.21
C LEU A 442 8.99 2.09 21.86
N ARG A 443 7.75 2.40 21.46
CA ARG A 443 7.46 3.18 20.25
C ARG A 443 8.14 4.56 20.28
N CYS A 444 8.07 5.26 21.41
CA CYS A 444 8.78 6.53 21.60
C CYS A 444 10.30 6.37 21.46
N GLN A 445 10.88 5.35 22.09
CA GLN A 445 12.33 5.10 22.05
C GLN A 445 12.83 4.75 20.64
N CYS A 446 12.10 3.91 19.89
CA CYS A 446 12.41 3.55 18.50
C CYS A 446 12.38 4.80 17.59
N LEU A 447 11.39 5.67 17.76
CA LEU A 447 11.24 6.89 16.96
C LEU A 447 12.37 7.90 17.15
N LEU A 448 13.05 7.92 18.30
CA LEU A 448 14.21 8.80 18.51
C LEU A 448 15.33 8.54 17.50
N SER A 449 15.51 7.28 17.05
CA SER A 449 16.46 6.96 15.97
C SER A 449 16.00 7.51 14.61
N VAL A 450 14.69 7.57 14.35
CA VAL A 450 14.14 8.18 13.13
C VAL A 450 14.34 9.70 13.15
N ASP A 451 14.13 10.32 14.30
CA ASP A 451 14.33 11.75 14.51
C ASP A 451 15.79 12.18 14.29
N ASP A 452 16.73 11.39 14.80
CA ASP A 452 18.16 11.54 14.51
C ASP A 452 18.48 11.35 13.03
N ALA A 453 17.88 10.34 12.38
CA ALA A 453 18.12 10.06 10.97
C ALA A 453 17.64 11.21 10.07
N HIS A 454 16.50 11.84 10.37
CA HIS A 454 16.06 13.04 9.66
C HIS A 454 17.03 14.20 9.83
N ALA A 455 17.51 14.45 11.06
CA ALA A 455 18.48 15.51 11.31
C ALA A 455 19.80 15.27 10.55
N GLN A 456 20.30 14.04 10.55
CA GLN A 456 21.52 13.67 9.85
C GLN A 456 21.36 13.74 8.33
N LEU A 457 20.25 13.24 7.77
CA LEU A 457 19.97 13.37 6.33
C LEU A 457 19.90 14.83 5.90
N LEU A 458 19.29 15.72 6.70
CA LEU A 458 19.30 17.15 6.38
C LEU A 458 20.72 17.71 6.33
N SER A 459 21.57 17.37 7.30
CA SER A 459 23.00 17.75 7.28
C SER A 459 23.70 17.24 6.01
N VAL A 460 23.40 16.01 5.55
CA VAL A 460 23.96 15.49 4.30
C VAL A 460 23.54 16.35 3.09
N LEU A 461 22.28 16.79 3.03
CA LEU A 461 21.80 17.65 1.95
C LEU A 461 22.42 19.05 1.97
N GLU A 462 22.66 19.59 3.17
CA GLU A 462 23.34 20.87 3.37
C GLU A 462 24.81 20.79 2.92
N ASP A 463 25.53 19.74 3.31
CA ASP A 463 26.92 19.48 2.90
C ASP A 463 27.05 19.34 1.38
N LEU A 464 26.06 18.68 0.75
CA LEU A 464 25.99 18.53 -0.70
C LEU A 464 25.53 19.82 -1.41
N GLY A 465 25.00 20.80 -0.68
CA GLY A 465 24.50 22.06 -1.22
C GLY A 465 23.20 21.93 -2.02
N VAL A 466 22.41 20.88 -1.76
CA VAL A 466 21.15 20.59 -2.48
C VAL A 466 19.90 20.79 -1.62
N ALA A 467 20.04 21.07 -0.32
CA ALA A 467 18.93 21.26 0.62
C ALA A 467 17.91 22.31 0.12
N ASN A 468 18.39 23.46 -0.38
CA ASN A 468 17.53 24.56 -0.88
C ASN A 468 16.81 24.24 -2.19
N ASN A 469 17.06 23.11 -2.85
CA ASN A 469 16.33 22.65 -4.03
C ASN A 469 15.63 21.30 -3.79
N THR A 470 15.34 20.98 -2.52
CA THR A 470 14.76 19.68 -2.13
C THR A 470 13.43 19.88 -1.43
N TYR A 471 12.38 19.22 -1.94
CA TYR A 471 11.13 19.04 -1.21
C TYR A 471 11.20 17.77 -0.37
N TRP A 472 10.83 17.87 0.90
CA TRP A 472 10.83 16.76 1.85
C TRP A 472 9.44 16.59 2.45
N PHE A 473 8.87 15.41 2.24
CA PHE A 473 7.62 14.95 2.80
C PHE A 473 7.91 13.95 3.93
N VAL A 474 7.39 14.15 5.14
CA VAL A 474 7.52 13.23 6.27
C VAL A 474 6.14 12.78 6.73
N SER A 475 5.92 11.48 6.76
CA SER A 475 4.61 10.87 7.02
C SER A 475 4.73 9.48 7.64
N SER A 476 3.58 8.88 7.99
CA SER A 476 3.41 7.45 8.25
C SER A 476 2.60 6.76 7.15
N ASP A 477 2.70 5.45 7.00
CA ASP A 477 1.82 4.68 6.11
C ASP A 477 0.41 4.52 6.67
N HIS A 478 0.25 4.47 7.99
CA HIS A 478 -1.02 4.56 8.69
C HIS A 478 -0.79 4.86 10.19
N GLY A 479 -1.88 5.05 10.93
CA GLY A 479 -1.85 5.26 12.37
C GLY A 479 -1.79 3.95 13.17
N TYR A 480 -2.20 4.00 14.44
CA TYR A 480 -2.10 2.86 15.34
C TYR A 480 -3.12 2.93 16.49
N ASN A 481 -3.31 1.81 17.20
CA ASN A 481 -4.11 1.73 18.42
C ASN A 481 -3.21 1.55 19.64
N LEU A 482 -3.45 2.31 20.71
CA LEU A 482 -2.81 2.13 22.02
C LEU A 482 -3.86 2.11 23.12
N GLY A 483 -4.78 1.15 23.04
CA GLY A 483 -5.89 0.95 23.99
C GLY A 483 -7.21 1.62 23.61
N ASN A 484 -7.24 2.36 22.50
CA ASN A 484 -8.46 2.96 21.98
C ASN A 484 -9.48 1.87 21.62
N HIS A 485 -10.76 2.10 21.94
CA HIS A 485 -11.86 1.17 21.69
C HIS A 485 -11.64 -0.26 22.22
N ARG A 486 -10.91 -0.39 23.34
CA ARG A 486 -10.50 -1.68 23.94
C ARG A 486 -9.61 -2.55 23.04
N LEU A 487 -8.94 -1.94 22.06
CA LEU A 487 -7.95 -2.61 21.24
C LEU A 487 -6.53 -2.23 21.70
N PRO A 488 -5.72 -3.21 22.13
CA PRO A 488 -4.47 -2.93 22.81
C PRO A 488 -3.38 -2.40 21.89
N SER A 489 -3.24 -3.03 20.71
CA SER A 489 -2.16 -2.78 19.76
C SER A 489 -2.52 -3.36 18.38
N ASN A 490 -3.19 -2.59 17.54
CA ASN A 490 -3.55 -3.00 16.19
C ASN A 490 -3.70 -1.82 15.23
N LYS A 491 -4.05 -2.14 13.99
CA LYS A 491 -4.42 -1.26 12.89
C LYS A 491 -5.73 -1.77 12.29
N PHE A 492 -6.02 -1.52 11.02
CA PHE A 492 -7.20 -2.05 10.30
C PHE A 492 -8.54 -1.36 10.54
N LEU A 493 -8.64 -0.31 11.35
CA LEU A 493 -9.92 0.27 11.76
C LEU A 493 -10.30 1.57 11.05
N LEU A 494 -11.61 1.85 11.02
CA LEU A 494 -12.22 3.06 10.48
C LEU A 494 -11.98 4.33 11.33
N TYR A 495 -11.46 4.19 12.55
CA TYR A 495 -11.33 5.27 13.52
C TYR A 495 -10.13 6.20 13.26
N GLU A 496 -10.22 7.44 13.76
CA GLU A 496 -9.25 8.52 13.46
C GLU A 496 -7.80 8.18 13.86
N HIS A 497 -7.60 7.44 14.96
CA HIS A 497 -6.24 7.07 15.40
C HIS A 497 -5.55 6.07 14.47
N SER A 498 -6.30 5.33 13.66
CA SER A 498 -5.77 4.44 12.62
C SER A 498 -5.58 5.16 11.26
N LEU A 499 -6.41 6.17 10.98
CA LEU A 499 -6.45 6.81 9.66
C LEU A 499 -5.72 8.15 9.56
N ARG A 500 -5.71 8.94 10.63
CA ARG A 500 -5.09 10.27 10.65
C ARG A 500 -3.62 10.14 11.03
N ILE A 501 -2.78 10.63 10.16
CA ILE A 501 -1.33 10.50 10.22
C ILE A 501 -0.68 11.87 10.04
N PRO A 502 0.56 12.07 10.54
CA PRO A 502 1.28 13.32 10.27
C PRO A 502 1.59 13.43 8.78
N LEU A 503 1.50 14.65 8.24
CA LEU A 503 2.21 15.04 7.03
C LEU A 503 2.88 16.39 7.24
N VAL A 504 4.21 16.38 7.23
CA VAL A 504 5.03 17.59 7.14
C VAL A 504 5.63 17.70 5.77
N VAL A 505 5.57 18.91 5.20
CA VAL A 505 6.21 19.26 3.94
C VAL A 505 7.18 20.40 4.19
N HIS A 506 8.43 20.22 3.79
CA HIS A 506 9.48 21.23 3.83
C HIS A 506 10.07 21.41 2.43
N GLY A 507 10.39 22.64 2.03
CA GLY A 507 11.04 22.89 0.74
C GLY A 507 10.77 24.30 0.20
N PRO A 508 11.27 24.61 -1.01
CA PRO A 508 11.15 25.94 -1.61
C PRO A 508 9.70 26.41 -1.75
N GLY A 509 9.41 27.64 -1.34
CA GLY A 509 8.07 28.24 -1.40
C GLY A 509 7.03 27.65 -0.44
N VAL A 510 7.35 26.59 0.31
CA VAL A 510 6.45 26.05 1.35
C VAL A 510 6.44 27.00 2.55
N PRO A 511 5.27 27.41 3.05
CA PRO A 511 5.21 28.47 4.05
C PRO A 511 5.62 27.96 5.44
N ALA A 512 6.73 28.49 5.96
CA ALA A 512 7.31 28.10 7.24
C ALA A 512 6.35 28.26 8.43
N GLY A 513 6.30 27.24 9.28
CA GLY A 513 5.54 27.18 10.52
C GLY A 513 4.02 27.15 10.34
N LYS A 514 3.51 26.99 9.10
CA LYS A 514 2.07 27.00 8.85
C LYS A 514 1.42 25.66 9.12
N HIS A 515 0.20 25.71 9.63
CA HIS A 515 -0.72 24.59 9.69
C HIS A 515 -1.73 24.76 8.56
N ILE A 516 -1.78 23.80 7.65
CA ILE A 516 -2.67 23.81 6.48
C ILE A 516 -3.75 22.75 6.72
N PRO A 517 -5.00 23.12 7.02
CA PRO A 517 -6.07 22.18 7.36
C PRO A 517 -6.74 21.61 6.10
N VAL A 518 -5.94 21.22 5.09
CA VAL A 518 -6.44 20.58 3.87
C VAL A 518 -6.70 19.10 4.12
N LEU A 519 -7.86 18.62 3.63
CA LEU A 519 -8.20 17.20 3.64
C LEU A 519 -7.47 16.49 2.48
N GLY A 520 -6.18 16.24 2.68
CA GLY A 520 -5.34 15.48 1.76
C GLY A 520 -5.23 14.01 2.16
N THR A 521 -4.83 13.17 1.20
CA THR A 521 -4.72 11.73 1.43
C THR A 521 -3.53 11.06 0.77
N ASN A 522 -3.20 9.84 1.17
CA ASN A 522 -2.03 9.10 0.67
C ASN A 522 -2.02 8.89 -0.86
N VAL A 523 -3.17 8.89 -1.57
CA VAL A 523 -3.18 8.85 -3.05
C VAL A 523 -2.73 10.17 -3.71
N ASP A 524 -2.68 11.27 -2.97
CA ASP A 524 -2.25 12.58 -3.48
C ASP A 524 -0.73 12.73 -3.56
N TYR A 525 0.02 11.83 -2.92
CA TYR A 525 1.48 11.88 -2.92
C TYR A 525 2.06 11.77 -4.33
N ALA A 526 1.73 10.71 -5.05
CA ALA A 526 2.19 10.47 -6.42
C ALA A 526 1.91 11.66 -7.36
N PRO A 527 0.67 12.17 -7.53
CA PRO A 527 0.42 13.30 -8.40
C PRO A 527 1.11 14.59 -7.92
N THR A 528 1.31 14.77 -6.61
CA THR A 528 2.07 15.91 -6.07
C THR A 528 3.54 15.84 -6.47
N TRP A 529 4.20 14.69 -6.31
CA TRP A 529 5.61 14.52 -6.70
C TRP A 529 5.81 14.69 -8.20
N LEU A 530 4.88 14.19 -9.01
CA LEU A 530 4.86 14.41 -10.45
C LEU A 530 4.69 15.90 -10.79
N GLY A 531 3.78 16.59 -10.10
CA GLY A 531 3.56 18.02 -10.28
C GLY A 531 4.78 18.88 -9.93
N LEU A 532 5.53 18.52 -8.88
CA LEU A 532 6.79 19.20 -8.55
C LEU A 532 7.82 19.13 -9.70
N ALA A 533 7.74 18.08 -10.54
CA ALA A 533 8.60 17.87 -11.70
C ALA A 533 7.93 18.26 -13.04
N ASP A 534 6.84 19.03 -13.01
CA ASP A 534 6.08 19.46 -14.20
C ASP A 534 5.57 18.29 -15.05
N ILE A 535 5.14 17.21 -14.41
CA ILE A 535 4.46 16.08 -15.04
C ILE A 535 2.98 16.18 -14.69
N ASP A 536 2.11 16.18 -15.70
CA ASP A 536 0.66 16.13 -15.47
C ASP A 536 0.26 14.83 -14.80
N THR A 537 -0.74 14.89 -13.93
CA THR A 537 -1.31 13.70 -13.29
C THR A 537 -1.80 12.71 -14.35
N PRO A 538 -1.23 11.48 -14.41
CA PRO A 538 -1.71 10.45 -15.32
C PRO A 538 -3.19 10.15 -15.06
N PRO A 539 -4.04 9.98 -16.10
CA PRO A 539 -5.48 9.77 -15.93
C PRO A 539 -5.88 8.53 -15.12
N VAL A 540 -4.95 7.59 -14.94
CA VAL A 540 -5.13 6.37 -14.13
C VAL A 540 -5.02 6.63 -12.62
N MET A 541 -4.44 7.75 -12.20
CA MET A 541 -4.34 8.13 -10.79
C MET A 541 -5.68 8.69 -10.29
N ASP A 542 -6.02 8.34 -9.06
CA ASP A 542 -7.25 8.74 -8.37
C ASP A 542 -7.03 10.01 -7.52
N GLY A 543 -5.78 10.26 -7.09
CA GLY A 543 -5.40 11.41 -6.29
C GLY A 543 -5.23 12.72 -7.06
N ARG A 544 -4.99 13.80 -6.32
CA ARG A 544 -4.80 15.17 -6.85
C ARG A 544 -3.49 15.76 -6.38
N SER A 545 -2.87 16.59 -7.22
CA SER A 545 -1.65 17.31 -6.86
C SER A 545 -1.94 18.38 -5.79
N LEU A 546 -1.17 18.36 -4.70
CA LEU A 546 -1.20 19.37 -3.64
C LEU A 546 -0.34 20.59 -3.96
N VAL A 547 0.41 20.60 -5.06
CA VAL A 547 1.29 21.73 -5.43
C VAL A 547 0.56 23.08 -5.33
N PRO A 548 -0.68 23.24 -5.83
CA PRO A 548 -1.41 24.51 -5.71
C PRO A 548 -1.84 24.88 -4.28
N VAL A 549 -2.03 23.87 -3.43
CA VAL A 549 -2.38 24.07 -2.02
C VAL A 549 -1.14 24.42 -1.19
N LEU A 550 0.00 23.78 -1.50
CA LEU A 550 1.25 23.94 -0.77
C LEU A 550 1.95 25.27 -1.09
N LEU A 551 1.86 25.72 -2.35
CA LEU A 551 2.61 26.86 -2.87
C LEU A 551 1.66 28.00 -3.18
N THR A 552 1.66 29.02 -2.33
CA THR A 552 0.66 30.10 -2.38
C THR A 552 0.98 31.19 -3.41
N ASN A 553 2.20 31.23 -3.96
CA ASN A 553 2.60 32.15 -5.04
C ASN A 553 3.69 31.52 -5.92
N ALA A 554 3.68 31.84 -7.21
CA ALA A 554 4.73 31.51 -8.17
C ALA A 554 5.96 32.43 -8.01
N SER A 555 6.55 32.44 -6.81
CA SER A 555 7.72 33.27 -6.51
C SER A 555 8.99 32.78 -7.21
N ALA A 556 10.00 33.65 -7.30
CA ALA A 556 11.24 33.33 -8.03
C ALA A 556 12.08 32.21 -7.37
N ASP A 557 11.80 31.90 -6.10
CA ASP A 557 12.48 30.92 -5.26
C ASP A 557 11.99 29.48 -5.45
N ILE A 558 10.84 29.24 -6.11
CA ILE A 558 10.41 27.88 -6.47
C ILE A 558 11.09 27.41 -7.77
N PRO A 559 11.43 26.10 -7.89
CA PRO A 559 12.05 25.54 -9.09
C PRO A 559 11.23 25.77 -10.35
N GLY A 560 11.89 25.89 -11.50
CA GLY A 560 11.26 26.22 -12.78
C GLY A 560 10.19 25.22 -13.22
N ALA A 561 10.44 23.92 -13.03
CA ALA A 561 9.45 22.89 -13.31
C ALA A 561 8.20 23.03 -12.42
N THR A 562 8.41 23.17 -11.11
CA THR A 562 7.33 23.36 -10.14
C THR A 562 6.49 24.62 -10.45
N ARG A 563 7.15 25.71 -10.83
CA ARG A 563 6.48 26.97 -11.21
C ARG A 563 5.58 26.78 -12.44
N ARG A 564 6.08 26.14 -13.49
CA ARG A 564 5.27 25.86 -14.70
C ARG A 564 4.03 25.03 -14.38
N HIS A 565 4.17 24.02 -13.52
CA HIS A 565 3.03 23.22 -13.09
C HIS A 565 1.99 24.06 -12.34
N LEU A 566 2.45 24.90 -11.40
CA LEU A 566 1.59 25.81 -10.65
C LEU A 566 0.85 26.81 -11.56
N GLU A 567 1.56 27.39 -12.53
CA GLU A 567 0.99 28.32 -13.53
C GLU A 567 -0.03 27.64 -14.45
N LYS A 568 0.23 26.39 -14.87
CA LYS A 568 -0.64 25.63 -15.76
C LYS A 568 -1.94 25.18 -15.11
N HIS A 569 -1.86 24.62 -13.91
CA HIS A 569 -3.00 23.97 -13.27
C HIS A 569 -3.79 24.93 -12.38
N GLY A 570 -3.17 26.02 -11.91
CA GLY A 570 -3.77 26.87 -10.89
C GLY A 570 -4.24 26.02 -9.70
N GLY A 571 -5.18 26.53 -8.91
CA GLY A 571 -5.87 25.73 -7.91
C GLY A 571 -6.23 26.51 -6.65
N PRO A 572 -6.97 25.88 -5.73
CA PRO A 572 -7.30 26.52 -4.47
C PRO A 572 -6.02 26.75 -3.67
N SER A 573 -5.81 28.00 -3.29
CA SER A 573 -4.69 28.34 -2.41
C SER A 573 -4.90 27.71 -1.04
N ALA A 574 -3.84 27.63 -0.22
CA ALA A 574 -3.95 27.24 1.20
C ALA A 574 -5.05 28.00 1.99
N SER A 575 -5.53 29.15 1.49
CA SER A 575 -6.62 29.93 2.08
C SER A 575 -8.02 29.33 1.86
N ASP A 576 -8.20 28.42 0.91
CA ASP A 576 -9.48 27.72 0.67
C ASP A 576 -9.27 26.19 0.60
N PRO A 577 -8.97 25.53 1.73
CA PRO A 577 -8.74 24.08 1.75
C PRO A 577 -9.96 23.25 1.35
N ALA A 578 -11.18 23.78 1.55
CA ALA A 578 -12.42 23.10 1.22
C ALA A 578 -12.62 22.97 -0.30
N ALA A 579 -12.08 23.91 -1.08
CA ALA A 579 -12.09 23.83 -2.54
C ALA A 579 -11.15 22.74 -3.10
N PHE A 580 -10.18 22.24 -2.32
CA PHE A 580 -9.35 21.11 -2.73
C PHE A 580 -10.11 19.78 -2.61
N ARG A 581 -10.61 19.50 -1.40
CA ARG A 581 -11.37 18.29 -1.06
C ARG A 581 -12.12 18.48 0.25
N ASN A 582 -13.36 18.00 0.31
CA ASN A 582 -14.20 18.02 1.51
C ASN A 582 -14.67 16.61 1.94
N MET A 583 -14.21 15.55 1.28
CA MET A 583 -14.57 14.16 1.58
C MET A 583 -13.35 13.26 1.50
N GLN A 584 -13.20 12.30 2.41
CA GLN A 584 -12.14 11.29 2.37
C GLN A 584 -12.77 9.90 2.44
N PHE A 585 -12.55 9.10 1.39
CA PHE A 585 -12.97 7.71 1.35
C PHE A 585 -12.07 6.82 2.22
N THR A 586 -12.58 5.72 2.72
CA THR A 586 -11.81 4.68 3.43
C THR A 586 -12.30 3.32 3.01
N GLN A 587 -11.41 2.33 3.02
CA GLN A 587 -11.77 0.96 2.75
C GLN A 587 -10.83 0.02 3.48
N TYR A 588 -11.35 -1.15 3.83
CA TYR A 588 -10.56 -2.23 4.37
C TYR A 588 -11.25 -3.55 4.07
N TYR A 589 -10.43 -4.55 3.78
CA TYR A 589 -10.88 -5.90 3.50
C TYR A 589 -10.09 -6.81 4.43
N ASN A 590 -10.79 -7.54 5.30
CA ASN A 590 -10.19 -8.34 6.37
C ASN A 590 -9.08 -9.28 5.87
N GLN A 591 -8.12 -9.59 6.71
CA GLN A 591 -7.08 -10.58 6.39
C GLN A 591 -7.42 -11.98 6.93
N GLY A 592 -8.66 -12.18 7.41
CA GLY A 592 -9.09 -13.33 8.18
C GLY A 592 -8.94 -13.08 9.68
N PRO A 593 -9.27 -14.08 10.54
CA PRO A 593 -9.06 -13.95 11.97
C PRO A 593 -7.57 -13.77 12.23
N TRP A 594 -7.19 -12.55 12.61
CA TRP A 594 -5.86 -12.26 13.09
C TRP A 594 -5.88 -12.26 14.60
N GLN A 595 -5.37 -13.35 15.15
CA GLN A 595 -4.85 -13.41 16.51
C GLN A 595 -3.33 -13.23 16.39
N PRO A 596 -2.68 -12.43 17.25
CA PRO A 596 -1.23 -12.31 17.20
C PRO A 596 -0.61 -13.71 17.29
N ASP A 597 0.08 -14.14 16.22
CA ASP A 597 0.74 -15.45 16.10
C ASP A 597 1.94 -15.56 17.09
N ASP A 598 2.26 -14.50 17.82
CA ASP A 598 3.36 -14.43 18.79
C ASP A 598 2.83 -13.96 20.17
N PRO A 599 2.96 -14.78 21.24
CA PRO A 599 2.64 -14.35 22.61
C PRO A 599 3.47 -13.15 23.10
N LYS A 600 4.47 -12.68 22.34
CA LYS A 600 5.29 -11.49 22.66
C LYS A 600 4.55 -10.15 22.63
N ASP A 601 3.42 -10.04 21.93
CA ASP A 601 2.60 -8.82 22.02
C ASP A 601 1.80 -8.78 23.33
N GLY A 602 1.70 -9.91 24.05
CA GLY A 602 1.12 -10.00 25.39
C GLY A 602 -0.41 -9.95 25.46
N PHE A 603 -1.12 -9.83 24.33
CA PHE A 603 -2.58 -9.72 24.31
C PHE A 603 -3.25 -10.93 23.64
N ASN A 604 -4.13 -11.61 24.37
CA ASN A 604 -4.97 -12.68 23.81
C ASN A 604 -6.35 -12.11 23.40
N ARG A 605 -6.38 -11.36 22.28
CA ARG A 605 -7.58 -10.68 21.77
C ARG A 605 -7.69 -10.84 20.26
N THR A 606 -8.91 -10.89 19.73
CA THR A 606 -9.16 -10.80 18.28
C THR A 606 -8.93 -9.36 17.84
N LEU A 607 -8.01 -9.17 16.89
CA LEU A 607 -7.59 -7.84 16.42
C LEU A 607 -7.99 -7.55 14.96
N ASP A 608 -8.35 -8.61 14.21
CA ASP A 608 -9.05 -8.57 12.92
C ASP A 608 -9.89 -9.85 12.78
N ASP A 609 -11.00 -9.78 12.05
CA ASP A 609 -11.84 -10.95 11.74
C ASP A 609 -12.70 -10.73 10.48
N TYR A 610 -13.50 -11.73 10.15
CA TYR A 610 -14.35 -11.76 8.95
C TYR A 610 -15.41 -10.66 8.87
N SER A 611 -15.81 -10.08 10.01
CA SER A 611 -16.77 -8.97 10.09
C SER A 611 -16.12 -7.62 9.79
N ASN A 612 -14.79 -7.52 9.92
CA ASN A 612 -14.04 -6.30 9.75
C ASN A 612 -13.70 -6.02 8.28
N THR A 613 -14.67 -6.10 7.38
CA THR A 613 -14.56 -5.58 6.01
C THR A 613 -15.50 -4.39 5.89
N TYR A 614 -14.98 -3.23 5.49
CA TYR A 614 -15.76 -2.00 5.44
C TYR A 614 -15.35 -1.06 4.32
N ILE A 615 -16.29 -0.18 3.98
CA ILE A 615 -16.03 1.10 3.33
C ILE A 615 -16.54 2.23 4.20
N GLY A 616 -15.97 3.41 4.05
CA GLY A 616 -16.38 4.57 4.81
C GLY A 616 -16.04 5.88 4.14
N ILE A 617 -16.59 6.96 4.68
CA ILE A 617 -16.37 8.31 4.23
C ILE A 617 -16.31 9.26 5.42
N THR A 618 -15.29 10.11 5.45
CA THR A 618 -15.21 11.27 6.33
C THR A 618 -15.59 12.50 5.52
N VAL A 619 -16.62 13.23 5.93
CA VAL A 619 -17.11 14.46 5.30
C VAL A 619 -16.76 15.65 6.17
N VAL A 620 -16.18 16.69 5.57
CA VAL A 620 -15.87 17.99 6.19
C VAL A 620 -16.53 19.07 5.34
N ASP A 621 -17.84 19.26 5.51
CA ASP A 621 -18.64 20.13 4.66
C ASP A 621 -19.21 21.28 5.50
N PRO A 622 -18.91 22.56 5.19
CA PRO A 622 -19.41 23.69 5.98
C PRO A 622 -20.94 23.77 6.10
N ALA A 623 -21.69 23.26 5.10
CA ALA A 623 -23.14 23.29 5.10
C ALA A 623 -23.75 22.10 5.86
N LEU A 624 -23.07 20.95 5.89
CA LEU A 624 -23.56 19.74 6.53
C LEU A 624 -23.00 19.55 7.95
N GLY A 625 -21.70 19.74 8.13
CA GLY A 625 -20.93 19.45 9.33
C GLY A 625 -19.74 18.52 9.07
N LYS A 626 -19.10 18.06 10.15
CA LYS A 626 -18.01 17.07 10.11
C LYS A 626 -18.53 15.70 10.56
N TYR A 627 -18.66 14.77 9.64
CA TYR A 627 -19.21 13.44 9.91
C TYR A 627 -18.27 12.34 9.43
N LYS A 628 -18.31 11.19 10.09
CA LYS A 628 -17.73 9.95 9.60
C LYS A 628 -18.81 8.89 9.51
N TYR A 629 -18.88 8.20 8.38
CA TYR A 629 -19.86 7.17 8.10
C TYR A 629 -19.17 5.92 7.56
N GLY A 630 -19.55 4.75 8.06
CA GLY A 630 -19.00 3.45 7.66
C GLY A 630 -20.08 2.41 7.43
N GLU A 631 -19.81 1.52 6.49
CA GLU A 631 -20.65 0.38 6.12
C GLU A 631 -19.79 -0.88 6.15
N TYR A 632 -20.21 -1.85 6.96
CA TYR A 632 -19.48 -3.09 7.20
C TYR A 632 -20.24 -4.24 6.54
N GLN A 633 -19.49 -5.16 5.95
CA GLN A 633 -20.01 -6.39 5.38
C GLN A 633 -19.18 -7.56 5.88
N TYR A 634 -19.84 -8.61 6.34
CA TYR A 634 -19.23 -9.89 6.60
C TYR A 634 -18.78 -10.52 5.28
N VAL A 635 -17.47 -10.71 5.10
CA VAL A 635 -16.80 -11.41 3.98
C VAL A 635 -17.38 -11.16 2.57
N CYS A 636 -16.64 -10.43 1.74
CA CYS A 636 -16.93 -10.34 0.31
C CYS A 636 -16.49 -11.62 -0.44
N ASN A 637 -17.37 -12.22 -1.22
CA ASN A 637 -16.97 -13.25 -2.18
C ASN A 637 -16.24 -12.66 -3.41
N SER A 638 -15.52 -13.50 -4.18
CA SER A 638 -14.77 -13.05 -5.36
C SER A 638 -15.63 -12.29 -6.38
N THR A 639 -16.86 -12.74 -6.61
CA THR A 639 -17.79 -12.09 -7.56
C THR A 639 -18.11 -10.68 -7.10
N GLN A 640 -18.53 -10.51 -5.84
CA GLN A 640 -18.79 -9.21 -5.23
C GLN A 640 -17.57 -8.28 -5.29
N MET A 641 -16.37 -8.83 -5.07
CA MET A 641 -15.12 -8.07 -5.16
C MET A 641 -14.79 -7.62 -6.58
N LEU A 642 -15.12 -8.43 -7.58
CA LEU A 642 -14.93 -8.15 -9.01
C LEU A 642 -15.96 -7.14 -9.53
N THR A 643 -17.23 -7.30 -9.15
CA THR A 643 -18.34 -6.46 -9.62
C THR A 643 -18.52 -5.20 -8.79
N LYS A 644 -17.70 -4.99 -7.75
CA LYS A 644 -17.82 -3.88 -6.77
C LYS A 644 -19.23 -3.82 -6.16
N THR A 645 -19.76 -4.97 -5.75
CA THR A 645 -21.08 -5.11 -5.12
C THR A 645 -20.99 -5.68 -3.69
N CYS A 646 -19.79 -5.69 -3.09
CA CYS A 646 -19.62 -6.27 -1.76
C CYS A 646 -20.49 -5.60 -0.71
N PHE A 647 -20.61 -4.28 -0.76
CA PHE A 647 -21.36 -3.53 0.23
C PHE A 647 -22.80 -3.28 -0.20
N ASP A 648 -23.37 -4.00 -1.17
CA ASP A 648 -24.76 -3.73 -1.58
C ASP A 648 -25.79 -4.09 -0.50
N ASP A 649 -25.41 -4.94 0.47
CA ASP A 649 -26.25 -5.32 1.61
C ASP A 649 -25.45 -5.30 2.95
N PRO A 650 -25.01 -4.10 3.42
CA PRO A 650 -24.16 -4.00 4.60
C PRO A 650 -24.82 -4.54 5.87
N ASP A 651 -24.07 -5.32 6.63
CA ASP A 651 -24.49 -5.94 7.90
C ASP A 651 -24.50 -4.94 9.06
N TRP A 652 -23.63 -3.92 9.03
CA TRP A 652 -23.50 -2.96 10.12
C TRP A 652 -23.14 -1.56 9.62
N TYR A 653 -23.51 -0.55 10.41
CA TYR A 653 -23.31 0.85 10.10
C TYR A 653 -22.76 1.61 11.30
N GLU A 654 -21.81 2.51 11.04
CA GLU A 654 -21.35 3.48 12.03
C GLU A 654 -21.47 4.90 11.50
N LEU A 655 -21.99 5.81 12.32
CA LEU A 655 -22.08 7.24 12.01
C LEU A 655 -21.66 8.05 13.24
N PHE A 656 -20.69 8.94 13.07
CA PHE A 656 -20.13 9.80 14.11
C PHE A 656 -20.20 11.26 13.70
N ASP A 657 -20.64 12.14 14.60
CA ASP A 657 -20.47 13.59 14.48
C ASP A 657 -19.10 13.97 15.04
N LEU A 658 -18.10 14.16 14.18
CA LEU A 658 -16.72 14.40 14.61
C LEU A 658 -16.52 15.80 15.21
N SER A 659 -17.50 16.71 15.08
CA SER A 659 -17.44 18.04 15.70
C SER A 659 -17.85 17.96 17.16
N ALA A 660 -18.92 17.21 17.46
CA ALA A 660 -19.40 17.00 18.82
C ALA A 660 -18.67 15.86 19.55
N ASP A 661 -18.19 14.86 18.81
CA ASP A 661 -17.60 13.62 19.30
C ASP A 661 -16.30 13.27 18.54
N PRO A 662 -15.21 14.01 18.78
CA PRO A 662 -13.93 13.79 18.10
C PRO A 662 -13.23 12.48 18.49
N TYR A 663 -13.73 11.77 19.50
CA TYR A 663 -13.21 10.48 19.96
C TYR A 663 -14.08 9.30 19.54
N GLU A 664 -15.12 9.54 18.74
CA GLU A 664 -15.94 8.49 18.12
C GLU A 664 -16.59 7.56 19.18
N LEU A 665 -17.05 8.15 20.30
CA LEU A 665 -17.66 7.44 21.42
C LEU A 665 -19.10 7.01 21.15
N THR A 666 -19.82 7.73 20.29
CA THR A 666 -21.26 7.62 20.12
C THR A 666 -21.60 7.34 18.67
N ASN A 667 -21.91 6.08 18.35
CA ASN A 667 -22.50 5.73 17.05
C ASN A 667 -23.96 6.21 17.00
N ILE A 668 -24.17 7.38 16.40
CA ILE A 668 -25.50 7.98 16.29
C ILE A 668 -26.37 7.29 15.23
N TYR A 669 -25.85 6.36 14.41
CA TYR A 669 -26.63 5.73 13.35
C TYR A 669 -27.93 5.09 13.86
N TYR A 670 -27.90 4.47 15.04
CA TYR A 670 -29.04 3.75 15.62
C TYR A 670 -29.89 4.59 16.58
N HIS A 671 -29.55 5.87 16.81
CA HIS A 671 -30.38 6.73 17.66
C HIS A 671 -31.70 7.09 16.96
N ALA A 672 -32.79 7.12 17.73
CA ALA A 672 -34.14 7.37 17.22
C ALA A 672 -34.32 8.76 16.59
N ASN A 673 -33.52 9.74 17.02
CA ASN A 673 -33.56 11.12 16.54
C ASN A 673 -32.54 11.42 15.43
N THR A 674 -31.75 10.45 14.99
CA THR A 674 -30.78 10.67 13.91
C THR A 674 -31.48 10.87 12.60
N ASN A 675 -31.23 12.01 11.99
CA ASN A 675 -31.87 12.47 10.77
C ASN A 675 -31.71 11.44 9.62
N ALA A 676 -32.82 10.96 9.08
CA ALA A 676 -32.82 10.00 7.96
C ALA A 676 -32.16 10.57 6.70
N SER A 677 -32.33 11.87 6.43
CA SER A 677 -31.70 12.54 5.29
C SER A 677 -30.18 12.62 5.43
N LEU A 678 -29.65 12.73 6.66
CA LEU A 678 -28.21 12.66 6.90
C LEU A 678 -27.65 11.29 6.54
N LYS A 679 -28.31 10.20 6.97
CA LYS A 679 -27.90 8.82 6.64
C LYS A 679 -27.90 8.59 5.14
N GLN A 680 -28.98 9.00 4.46
CA GLN A 680 -29.10 8.90 3.00
C GLN A 680 -28.02 9.70 2.26
N GLU A 681 -27.71 10.90 2.75
CA GLU A 681 -26.67 11.74 2.14
C GLU A 681 -25.26 11.15 2.34
N MET A 682 -24.95 10.60 3.51
CA MET A 682 -23.68 9.90 3.75
C MET A 682 -23.53 8.67 2.86
N HIS A 683 -24.57 7.83 2.78
CA HIS A 683 -24.59 6.68 1.87
C HIS A 683 -24.40 7.12 0.42
N ARG A 684 -25.14 8.14 -0.05
CA ARG A 684 -25.04 8.65 -1.42
C ARG A 684 -23.62 9.11 -1.76
N ARG A 685 -22.97 9.88 -0.87
CA ARG A 685 -21.58 10.35 -1.06
C ARG A 685 -20.58 9.20 -1.04
N LEU A 686 -20.72 8.25 -0.12
CA LEU A 686 -19.88 7.05 -0.05
C LEU A 686 -19.91 6.26 -1.36
N ARG A 687 -21.10 6.08 -1.95
CA ARG A 687 -21.29 5.36 -3.21
C ARG A 687 -20.77 6.08 -4.46
N GLN A 688 -20.43 7.37 -4.37
CA GLN A 688 -19.71 8.04 -5.45
C GLN A 688 -18.23 7.62 -5.50
N TYR A 689 -17.61 7.34 -4.36
CA TYR A 689 -16.20 6.94 -4.29
C TYR A 689 -15.99 5.45 -4.54
N TYR A 690 -16.82 4.58 -3.96
CA TYR A 690 -16.58 3.14 -3.99
C TYR A 690 -16.35 2.53 -5.40
N PRO A 691 -17.07 2.94 -6.47
CA PRO A 691 -16.84 2.41 -7.80
C PRO A 691 -15.85 3.23 -8.64
N CYS A 692 -15.39 4.40 -8.17
CA CYS A 692 -14.68 5.35 -9.01
C CYS A 692 -13.29 4.84 -9.46
N GLN A 693 -12.79 5.42 -10.55
CA GLN A 693 -11.43 5.15 -11.02
C GLN A 693 -10.88 6.31 -11.85
N GLY A 694 -9.59 6.57 -11.70
CA GLY A 694 -8.83 7.60 -12.36
C GLY A 694 -9.42 8.99 -12.12
N SER A 695 -9.31 9.82 -13.16
CA SER A 695 -9.90 11.18 -13.20
C SER A 695 -11.42 11.25 -12.97
N ALA A 696 -12.15 10.13 -12.98
CA ALA A 696 -13.57 10.11 -12.66
C ALA A 696 -13.86 10.05 -11.14
N CYS A 697 -12.83 9.91 -10.31
CA CYS A 697 -12.97 9.97 -8.86
C CYS A 697 -13.31 11.40 -8.36
N PRO A 698 -14.25 11.54 -7.39
CA PRO A 698 -14.69 12.84 -6.89
C PRO A 698 -13.63 13.68 -6.17
#